data_AF-A0A929DF92-F1
#
_entry.id   AF-A0A929DF92-F1
#
_cell.length_a   1.000
_cell.length_b   1.000
_cell.length_c   1.000
_cell.angle_alpha   90.00
_cell.angle_beta   90.00
_cell.angle_gamma   90.00
#
_symmetry.space_group_name_H-M   'P 1'
#
loop_
_entity.id
_entity.type
_entity.pdbx_description
1 polymer ?
#
loop_
_entity_poly.entity_id
_entity_poly.type
_entity_poly.pdbx_seq_one_letter_code
_entity_poly.pdbx_strand_id
1 'polypeptide(L)'
;MKKRIIYTGLGIISLFTLINSCVKETYDMEKLSTKASIDIGVSVPVVKGSLTLGNAIESNDTLRFLEDNSISIVFEEDSLFTFDVSEILDIPEQDEHNKIFKVGALALDDFSDSGSVNLDKISSGFPPALRATIEALDGSSGIFPPIPSLPGDSVTINSFANFAWVEFSSGTATITITNNLPVEVDLEVALRNASDNSQIGNSLFFNNIPAGGTANSQMDLTGEIVTNSLIAELVSISSPGSSPDPVSVDMDIDNISVSVATSDLTIVRGQAYLPEQLFLSVADTIQFNLDNDVEVTFLEFNTAHIDYTLESHFAENMEVVITLPTSLAGTDTTRFAIPLGASGTQSGQLSLNNTVNDFSVDPAQPYNSIPFKYGLSVKPSGGGMVDFDLTDSVNLTYKITDIDFSYVEGYFGQHSFDVDEDSIDLEIEEIEDHISGTITFTNPIVNINYSNSVGVPVSFDLNLIGSNSAGETKGLNASIMNIAYPADRDNSPVVSTESFNKDNTDIVELIEIRPSKITYSGGATVNPSGKQGWDNFVTGESSVVAGLEVEIPFEFRANNLTLQDTLENPLKPEDSQEDEDFSIDNIESASLHLLINNGFPLEIGFNIQLYDSTADQVLATLDVPVLFPAAPVDANGVVTEPTEDTTTIVITGDFLENLEIADELIVRGLLNTSNNGSQVVKILTTYTIDFKFGVSTRVSYEFDFDDSDDN
;
A
#
# COMPACT_ATOMS: atom_id res chain seq x y z
N MET A 1 -46.42 14.49 17.94
CA MET A 1 -47.03 15.83 17.79
C MET A 1 -48.12 16.06 18.82
N LYS A 2 -48.14 17.21 19.53
CA LYS A 2 -49.33 17.71 20.25
C LYS A 2 -50.09 18.66 19.32
N LYS A 3 -51.14 18.19 18.64
CA LYS A 3 -52.02 19.05 17.83
C LYS A 3 -52.97 19.81 18.74
N ARG A 4 -52.90 21.15 18.73
CA ARG A 4 -53.92 22.04 19.28
C ARG A 4 -54.98 22.28 18.20
N ILE A 5 -56.11 21.60 18.32
CA ILE A 5 -57.31 21.86 17.54
C ILE A 5 -58.02 23.07 18.19
N ILE A 6 -58.21 24.15 17.44
CA ILE A 6 -59.03 25.29 17.86
C ILE A 6 -60.47 24.97 17.42
N TYR A 7 -61.32 24.61 18.38
CA TYR A 7 -62.76 24.52 18.19
C TYR A 7 -63.37 25.92 18.23
N THR A 8 -63.91 26.40 17.10
CA THR A 8 -64.89 27.50 17.11
C THR A 8 -66.27 26.90 17.30
N GLY A 9 -66.78 26.97 18.53
CA GLY A 9 -68.13 26.55 18.89
C GLY A 9 -69.19 27.48 18.30
N LEU A 10 -70.21 26.92 17.68
CA LEU A 10 -71.46 27.59 17.34
C LEU A 10 -72.52 27.18 18.33
N GLY A 11 -72.89 28.11 19.20
CA GLY A 11 -73.99 27.97 20.13
C GLY A 11 -75.32 27.98 19.40
N ILE A 12 -76.10 26.92 19.58
CA ILE A 12 -77.53 26.87 19.27
C ILE A 12 -78.24 27.68 20.36
N ILE A 13 -78.74 28.87 20.01
CA ILE A 13 -79.70 29.61 20.82
C ILE A 13 -80.89 29.99 19.92
N SER A 14 -82.01 29.35 20.23
CA SER A 14 -83.37 29.91 20.26
C SER A 14 -83.80 30.82 19.10
N LEU A 15 -84.61 30.27 18.19
CA LEU A 15 -85.64 31.07 17.52
C LEU A 15 -86.90 30.23 17.21
N PHE A 16 -87.57 29.79 18.27
CA PHE A 16 -89.02 29.60 18.25
C PHE A 16 -89.64 30.82 18.95
N THR A 17 -90.30 31.71 18.21
CA THR A 17 -91.65 32.21 18.53
C THR A 17 -92.13 33.33 17.59
N LEU A 18 -93.40 33.18 17.17
CA LEU A 18 -94.31 34.14 16.52
C LEU A 18 -94.05 34.30 15.01
N ILE A 19 -94.94 33.83 14.14
CA ILE A 19 -96.26 34.44 13.90
C ILE A 19 -97.38 33.40 13.75
N ASN A 20 -98.43 33.57 14.56
CA ASN A 20 -99.78 33.01 14.37
C ASN A 20 -100.44 33.62 13.12
N SER A 21 -100.96 32.78 12.22
CA SER A 21 -102.09 33.17 11.36
C SER A 21 -103.03 31.98 11.17
N CYS A 22 -104.22 32.12 11.76
CA CYS A 22 -105.36 31.24 11.61
C CYS A 22 -105.99 31.47 10.24
N VAL A 23 -106.01 30.44 9.37
CA VAL A 23 -107.10 30.25 8.41
C VAL A 23 -107.56 28.81 8.56
N LYS A 24 -108.69 28.63 9.25
CA LYS A 24 -109.52 27.44 9.12
C LYS A 24 -110.19 27.51 7.76
N GLU A 25 -109.90 26.59 6.85
CA GLU A 25 -110.90 25.95 5.98
C GLU A 25 -110.40 24.55 5.59
N THR A 26 -111.09 23.57 6.16
CA THR A 26 -111.37 22.20 5.69
C THR A 26 -110.58 21.70 4.47
N TYR A 27 -109.61 20.84 4.72
CA TYR A 27 -109.16 19.84 3.75
C TYR A 27 -109.56 18.45 4.23
N ASP A 28 -110.14 17.70 3.29
CA ASP A 28 -110.70 16.37 3.42
C ASP A 28 -109.57 15.34 3.63
N MET A 29 -109.48 14.78 4.84
CA MET A 29 -108.37 13.93 5.30
C MET A 29 -108.50 12.45 4.89
N GLU A 30 -109.51 12.07 4.11
CA GLU A 30 -109.71 10.67 3.68
C GLU A 30 -109.07 10.31 2.32
N LYS A 31 -108.18 11.16 1.77
CA LYS A 31 -107.50 10.90 0.49
C LYS A 31 -106.01 11.26 0.46
N LEU A 32 -105.32 11.16 1.59
CA LEU A 32 -103.86 11.27 1.63
C LEU A 32 -103.26 9.88 1.77
N SER A 33 -102.27 9.60 0.93
CA SER A 33 -101.33 8.49 1.11
C SER A 33 -100.85 8.49 2.56
N THR A 34 -100.91 7.34 3.25
CA THR A 34 -100.35 7.14 4.59
C THR A 34 -98.82 7.28 4.62
N LYS A 35 -98.19 7.42 3.44
CA LYS A 35 -96.77 7.70 3.26
C LYS A 35 -96.55 9.09 2.70
N ALA A 36 -95.78 9.92 3.40
CA ALA A 36 -95.21 11.16 2.89
C ALA A 36 -93.69 11.04 2.91
N SER A 37 -93.04 11.33 1.78
CA SER A 37 -91.57 11.44 1.69
C SER A 37 -91.18 12.93 1.59
N ILE A 38 -90.19 13.34 2.39
CA ILE A 38 -89.55 14.66 2.30
C ILE A 38 -88.11 14.46 1.85
N ASP A 39 -87.76 15.09 0.72
CA ASP A 39 -86.38 15.20 0.24
C ASP A 39 -85.72 16.45 0.83
N ILE A 40 -84.71 16.28 1.68
CA ILE A 40 -83.90 17.39 2.21
C ILE A 40 -82.52 17.35 1.56
N GLY A 41 -82.17 18.41 0.83
CA GLY A 41 -80.82 18.64 0.33
C GLY A 41 -80.04 19.57 1.26
N VAL A 42 -78.94 19.09 1.84
CA VAL A 42 -78.02 19.90 2.66
C VAL A 42 -76.66 19.98 1.96
N SER A 43 -76.02 21.15 1.95
CA SER A 43 -74.65 21.32 1.41
C SER A 43 -73.79 22.13 2.38
N VAL A 44 -72.66 21.59 2.80
CA VAL A 44 -71.76 22.21 3.81
C VAL A 44 -70.31 22.17 3.32
N PRO A 45 -69.55 23.28 3.38
CA PRO A 45 -68.10 23.24 3.21
C PRO A 45 -67.47 22.58 4.43
N VAL A 46 -66.71 21.49 4.23
CA VAL A 46 -66.23 20.67 5.35
C VAL A 46 -64.75 20.93 5.65
N VAL A 47 -63.89 20.99 4.62
CA VAL A 47 -62.42 21.11 4.80
C VAL A 47 -61.78 21.98 3.72
N LYS A 48 -60.78 22.77 4.11
CA LYS A 48 -59.78 23.38 3.21
C LYS A 48 -58.39 22.94 3.67
N GLY A 49 -57.55 22.47 2.75
CA GLY A 49 -56.19 22.03 3.02
C GLY A 49 -55.20 22.51 1.97
N SER A 50 -53.92 22.46 2.32
CA SER A 50 -52.77 22.64 1.43
C SER A 50 -51.73 21.60 1.82
N LEU A 51 -51.24 20.84 0.85
CA LEU A 51 -50.22 19.81 1.05
C LEU A 51 -49.00 20.14 0.18
N THR A 52 -47.82 19.99 0.75
CA THR A 52 -46.54 20.08 0.03
C THR A 52 -45.75 18.82 0.29
N LEU A 53 -44.88 18.42 -0.63
CA LEU A 53 -44.10 17.19 -0.45
C LEU A 53 -43.16 17.29 0.76
N GLY A 54 -42.54 18.46 0.98
CA GLY A 54 -41.69 18.71 2.15
C GLY A 54 -42.42 18.73 3.51
N ASN A 55 -43.75 18.75 3.52
CA ASN A 55 -44.54 18.57 4.75
C ASN A 55 -44.93 17.09 4.98
N ALA A 56 -44.85 16.26 3.94
CA ALA A 56 -45.28 14.86 3.95
C ALA A 56 -44.11 13.90 4.17
N ILE A 57 -42.91 14.26 3.68
CA ILE A 57 -41.71 13.42 3.72
C ILE A 57 -40.54 14.25 4.24
N GLU A 58 -39.73 13.66 5.13
CA GLU A 58 -38.50 14.25 5.65
C GLU A 58 -37.30 13.70 4.86
N SER A 59 -36.28 14.54 4.65
CA SER A 59 -35.03 14.09 4.03
C SER A 59 -34.23 13.23 5.02
N ASN A 60 -33.63 12.17 4.51
CA ASN A 60 -32.71 11.28 5.22
C ASN A 60 -31.58 10.85 4.26
N ASP A 61 -30.76 9.88 4.67
CA ASP A 61 -29.62 9.42 3.87
C ASP A 61 -30.07 8.81 2.53
N THR A 62 -31.20 8.10 2.50
CA THR A 62 -31.77 7.48 1.30
C THR A 62 -32.57 8.45 0.43
N LEU A 63 -33.26 9.43 1.01
CA LEU A 63 -34.09 10.40 0.29
C LEU A 63 -33.54 11.80 0.54
N ARG A 64 -32.79 12.29 -0.45
CA ARG A 64 -32.05 13.56 -0.36
C ARG A 64 -32.82 14.67 -1.06
N PHE A 65 -33.00 15.79 -0.37
CA PHE A 65 -33.50 17.03 -0.97
C PHE A 65 -32.30 17.89 -1.42
N LEU A 66 -32.19 18.10 -2.72
CA LEU A 66 -31.07 18.81 -3.33
C LEU A 66 -31.26 20.33 -3.23
N GLU A 67 -30.17 21.09 -3.42
CA GLU A 67 -30.19 22.56 -3.32
C GLU A 67 -31.12 23.23 -4.35
N ASP A 68 -31.35 22.59 -5.49
CA ASP A 68 -32.29 23.04 -6.52
C ASP A 68 -33.77 22.73 -6.19
N ASN A 69 -34.03 22.18 -4.99
CA ASN A 69 -35.31 21.68 -4.49
C ASN A 69 -35.80 20.38 -5.17
N SER A 70 -34.98 19.73 -6.00
CA SER A 70 -35.31 18.40 -6.50
C SER A 70 -35.02 17.32 -5.46
N ILE A 71 -35.53 16.12 -5.74
CA ILE A 71 -35.50 14.98 -4.83
C ILE A 71 -34.74 13.86 -5.54
N SER A 72 -33.84 13.18 -4.83
CA SER A 72 -33.15 11.99 -5.32
C SER A 72 -33.24 10.88 -4.27
N ILE A 73 -33.40 9.64 -4.73
CA ILE A 73 -33.10 8.47 -3.92
C ILE A 73 -31.60 8.19 -4.06
N VAL A 74 -30.91 7.96 -2.95
CA VAL A 74 -29.48 7.67 -2.92
C VAL A 74 -29.23 6.40 -2.11
N PHE A 75 -28.46 5.49 -2.67
CA PHE A 75 -27.94 4.32 -1.98
C PHE A 75 -26.42 4.43 -1.95
N GLU A 76 -25.81 4.34 -0.78
CA GLU A 76 -24.37 4.50 -0.57
C GLU A 76 -23.80 3.22 0.07
N GLU A 77 -22.66 2.78 -0.44
CA GLU A 77 -21.81 1.74 0.14
C GLU A 77 -20.40 2.32 0.27
N ASP A 78 -19.97 2.56 1.51
CA ASP A 78 -18.74 3.31 1.81
C ASP A 78 -17.47 2.59 1.33
N SER A 79 -17.50 1.26 1.22
CA SER A 79 -16.34 0.44 0.87
C SER A 79 -16.70 -0.63 -0.17
N LEU A 80 -16.77 -0.20 -1.43
CA LEU A 80 -16.82 -1.12 -2.58
C LEU A 80 -15.57 -2.00 -2.65
N PHE A 81 -14.40 -1.39 -2.48
CA PHE A 81 -13.13 -2.11 -2.34
C PHE A 81 -12.09 -1.27 -1.58
N THR A 82 -11.17 -1.94 -0.92
CA THR A 82 -9.98 -1.35 -0.32
C THR A 82 -8.76 -2.16 -0.73
N PHE A 83 -7.73 -1.47 -1.23
CA PHE A 83 -6.41 -2.05 -1.51
C PHE A 83 -5.38 -1.43 -0.59
N ASP A 84 -4.72 -2.25 0.22
CA ASP A 84 -3.61 -1.82 1.08
C ASP A 84 -2.26 -2.07 0.41
N VAL A 85 -1.23 -1.35 0.84
CA VAL A 85 0.14 -1.49 0.32
C VAL A 85 0.67 -2.92 0.36
N SER A 86 0.26 -3.73 1.35
CA SER A 86 0.69 -5.12 1.49
C SER A 86 0.22 -6.03 0.36
N GLU A 87 -0.85 -5.67 -0.35
CA GLU A 87 -1.31 -6.41 -1.52
C GLU A 87 -0.49 -6.06 -2.78
N ILE A 88 0.15 -4.88 -2.79
CA ILE A 88 0.95 -4.39 -3.91
C ILE A 88 2.40 -4.83 -3.79
N LEU A 89 2.97 -4.78 -2.58
CA LEU A 89 4.36 -5.07 -2.33
C LEU A 89 4.54 -5.72 -0.97
N ASP A 90 5.06 -6.95 -0.98
CA ASP A 90 5.59 -7.64 0.18
C ASP A 90 7.12 -7.77 0.04
N ILE A 91 7.86 -7.39 1.09
CA ILE A 91 9.32 -7.55 1.14
C ILE A 91 9.62 -8.58 2.24
N PRO A 92 9.86 -9.85 1.89
CA PRO A 92 10.07 -10.89 2.88
C PRO A 92 11.45 -10.76 3.56
N GLU A 93 11.66 -11.57 4.60
CA GLU A 93 12.99 -11.81 5.15
C GLU A 93 13.94 -12.35 4.06
N GLN A 94 15.18 -11.88 4.05
CA GLN A 94 16.16 -12.24 3.02
C GLN A 94 16.91 -13.52 3.38
N ASP A 95 17.27 -14.29 2.35
CA ASP A 95 17.99 -15.54 2.51
C ASP A 95 19.35 -15.37 3.23
N GLU A 96 19.77 -16.43 3.92
CA GLU A 96 21.09 -16.45 4.55
C GLU A 96 22.21 -16.57 3.50
N HIS A 97 23.17 -15.67 3.58
CA HIS A 97 24.34 -15.63 2.73
C HIS A 97 25.60 -15.95 3.52
N ASN A 98 26.55 -16.61 2.87
CA ASN A 98 27.86 -16.92 3.43
C ASN A 98 28.98 -16.33 2.57
N LYS A 99 29.91 -15.59 3.19
CA LYS A 99 31.04 -14.94 2.54
C LYS A 99 32.34 -15.30 3.25
N ILE A 100 33.27 -15.84 2.49
CA ILE A 100 34.61 -16.23 2.98
C ILE A 100 35.60 -15.15 2.58
N PHE A 101 36.19 -14.49 3.57
CA PHE A 101 37.21 -13.48 3.40
C PHE A 101 38.59 -14.10 3.62
N LYS A 102 39.45 -14.06 2.61
CA LYS A 102 40.85 -14.50 2.75
C LYS A 102 41.70 -13.36 3.28
N VAL A 103 42.53 -13.65 4.27
CA VAL A 103 43.51 -12.67 4.77
C VAL A 103 44.61 -12.54 3.70
N GLY A 104 44.78 -11.36 3.12
CA GLY A 104 45.84 -11.08 2.14
C GLY A 104 47.19 -10.89 2.81
N ALA A 105 48.27 -10.86 2.02
CA ALA A 105 49.64 -10.66 2.51
C ALA A 105 49.76 -9.48 3.49
N LEU A 106 50.47 -9.71 4.61
CA LEU A 106 50.64 -8.72 5.66
C LEU A 106 51.94 -7.95 5.47
N ALA A 107 51.92 -6.64 5.65
CA ALA A 107 53.14 -5.83 5.71
C ALA A 107 53.94 -6.16 6.98
N LEU A 108 55.27 -6.19 6.82
CA LEU A 108 56.24 -6.33 7.91
C LEU A 108 57.19 -5.13 7.87
N ASP A 109 57.60 -4.63 9.03
CA ASP A 109 58.61 -3.56 9.09
C ASP A 109 59.95 -4.05 8.51
N ASP A 110 60.57 -3.19 7.71
CA ASP A 110 61.92 -3.39 7.17
C ASP A 110 62.94 -3.59 8.30
N PHE A 111 63.96 -4.42 8.04
CA PHE A 111 65.01 -4.72 8.99
C PHE A 111 66.38 -4.60 8.35
N SER A 112 67.37 -4.21 9.15
CA SER A 112 68.75 -4.15 8.72
C SER A 112 69.71 -4.46 9.86
N ASP A 113 70.72 -5.25 9.58
CA ASP A 113 71.82 -5.50 10.51
C ASP A 113 73.09 -5.91 9.75
N SER A 114 74.20 -6.06 10.47
CA SER A 114 75.50 -6.38 9.90
C SER A 114 76.32 -7.30 10.79
N GLY A 115 77.25 -8.02 10.16
CA GLY A 115 78.29 -8.79 10.83
C GLY A 115 79.63 -8.57 10.15
N SER A 116 80.69 -9.11 10.74
CA SER A 116 82.01 -9.14 10.09
C SER A 116 82.76 -10.42 10.42
N VAL A 117 83.68 -10.80 9.53
CA VAL A 117 84.63 -11.90 9.73
C VAL A 117 86.04 -11.37 9.46
N ASN A 118 86.94 -11.59 10.40
CA ASN A 118 88.32 -11.10 10.30
C ASN A 118 89.19 -12.03 9.45
N LEU A 119 90.33 -11.53 9.02
CA LEU A 119 91.25 -12.22 8.12
C LEU A 119 91.82 -13.52 8.73
N ASP A 120 92.01 -13.61 10.06
CA ASP A 120 92.39 -14.88 10.70
C ASP A 120 91.34 -15.98 10.46
N LYS A 121 90.05 -15.64 10.63
CA LYS A 121 88.95 -16.58 10.38
C LYS A 121 88.81 -16.92 8.90
N ILE A 122 88.82 -15.92 8.03
CA ILE A 122 88.77 -16.11 6.57
C ILE A 122 89.89 -17.06 6.11
N SER A 123 91.13 -16.79 6.53
CA SER A 123 92.31 -17.55 6.11
C SER A 123 92.42 -18.93 6.77
N SER A 124 91.56 -19.25 7.74
CA SER A 124 91.61 -20.52 8.47
C SER A 124 91.36 -21.75 7.59
N GLY A 125 90.57 -21.58 6.53
CA GLY A 125 90.27 -22.59 5.52
C GLY A 125 91.28 -22.65 4.35
N PHE A 126 92.26 -21.74 4.31
CA PHE A 126 93.21 -21.69 3.19
C PHE A 126 94.26 -22.81 3.26
N PRO A 127 94.92 -23.15 2.14
CA PRO A 127 96.05 -24.08 2.14
C PRO A 127 97.11 -23.66 3.17
N PRO A 128 97.66 -24.58 3.99
CA PRO A 128 98.56 -24.21 5.09
C PRO A 128 99.76 -23.34 4.70
N ALA A 129 100.29 -23.54 3.49
CA ALA A 129 101.39 -22.74 2.97
C ALA A 129 100.99 -21.28 2.68
N LEU A 130 99.78 -21.06 2.15
CA LEU A 130 99.25 -19.72 1.88
C LEU A 130 98.91 -19.00 3.20
N ARG A 131 98.25 -19.70 4.14
CA ARG A 131 97.95 -19.15 5.47
C ARG A 131 99.22 -18.70 6.19
N ALA A 132 100.26 -19.55 6.22
CA ALA A 132 101.54 -19.21 6.86
C ALA A 132 102.21 -17.95 6.27
N THR A 133 101.99 -17.66 4.97
CA THR A 133 102.50 -16.42 4.37
C THR A 133 101.72 -15.18 4.79
N ILE A 134 100.42 -15.31 5.08
CA ILE A 134 99.59 -14.22 5.59
C ILE A 134 99.90 -13.99 7.08
N GLU A 135 100.03 -15.06 7.87
CA GLU A 135 100.43 -15.01 9.30
C GLU A 135 101.80 -14.34 9.51
N ALA A 136 102.74 -14.54 8.59
CA ALA A 136 104.04 -13.88 8.66
C ALA A 136 103.97 -12.35 8.44
N LEU A 137 102.86 -11.84 7.89
CA LEU A 137 102.61 -10.42 7.66
C LEU A 137 101.83 -9.76 8.81
N ASP A 138 101.28 -10.54 9.74
CA ASP A 138 100.44 -10.03 10.84
C ASP A 138 101.16 -8.97 11.70
N GLY A 139 100.51 -7.82 11.89
CA GLY A 139 101.05 -6.66 12.59
C GLY A 139 102.20 -5.95 11.87
N SER A 140 102.43 -6.26 10.59
CA SER A 140 103.54 -5.72 9.79
C SER A 140 103.09 -5.27 8.39
N SER A 141 104.02 -4.67 7.62
CA SER A 141 103.76 -4.28 6.23
C SER A 141 104.61 -5.10 5.26
N GLY A 142 103.98 -5.62 4.21
CA GLY A 142 104.63 -6.41 3.18
C GLY A 142 103.72 -6.70 1.99
N ILE A 143 104.20 -7.51 1.05
CA ILE A 143 103.43 -7.91 -0.13
C ILE A 143 102.43 -9.00 0.26
N PHE A 144 101.17 -8.62 0.41
CA PHE A 144 100.04 -9.54 0.54
C PHE A 144 99.96 -10.48 -0.67
N PRO A 145 99.98 -11.81 -0.47
CA PRO A 145 100.03 -12.79 -1.55
C PRO A 145 98.68 -12.86 -2.31
N PRO A 146 98.68 -13.22 -3.60
CA PRO A 146 97.44 -13.53 -4.31
C PRO A 146 96.68 -14.69 -3.66
N ILE A 147 95.36 -14.55 -3.53
CA ILE A 147 94.45 -15.58 -3.03
C ILE A 147 93.70 -16.16 -4.24
N PRO A 148 93.90 -17.44 -4.60
CA PRO A 148 93.03 -18.10 -5.58
C PRO A 148 91.61 -18.24 -5.00
N SER A 149 90.60 -18.48 -5.84
CA SER A 149 89.22 -18.70 -5.38
C SER A 149 89.14 -19.83 -4.34
N LEU A 150 88.96 -19.46 -3.07
CA LEU A 150 88.92 -20.35 -1.91
C LEU A 150 87.73 -19.99 -1.01
N PRO A 151 87.17 -20.92 -0.22
CA PRO A 151 86.13 -20.60 0.76
C PRO A 151 86.63 -19.60 1.81
N GLY A 152 85.82 -18.60 2.15
CA GLY A 152 86.18 -17.47 3.02
C GLY A 152 85.63 -17.52 4.45
N ASP A 153 85.16 -18.68 4.92
CA ASP A 153 84.37 -18.84 6.15
C ASP A 153 82.99 -18.17 6.04
N SER A 154 82.42 -17.68 7.14
CA SER A 154 81.06 -17.18 7.21
C SER A 154 80.94 -15.99 8.15
N VAL A 155 79.98 -15.12 7.87
CA VAL A 155 79.65 -13.95 8.68
C VAL A 155 78.30 -14.16 9.33
N THR A 156 78.25 -14.27 10.65
CA THR A 156 76.99 -14.25 11.39
C THR A 156 76.47 -12.82 11.45
N ILE A 157 75.24 -12.60 10.96
CA ILE A 157 74.52 -11.34 11.09
C ILE A 157 73.80 -11.35 12.45
N ASN A 158 73.73 -10.20 13.15
CA ASN A 158 73.01 -10.15 14.42
C ASN A 158 71.52 -10.47 14.23
N SER A 159 70.90 -10.97 15.29
CA SER A 159 69.51 -11.39 15.22
C SER A 159 68.53 -10.22 15.16
N PHE A 160 67.50 -10.34 14.33
CA PHE A 160 66.40 -9.39 14.23
C PHE A 160 65.35 -9.63 15.32
N ALA A 161 64.68 -8.57 15.77
CA ALA A 161 63.72 -8.61 16.88
C ALA A 161 62.24 -8.65 16.44
N ASN A 162 61.96 -8.35 15.17
CA ASN A 162 60.61 -8.20 14.61
C ASN A 162 59.92 -9.53 14.29
N PHE A 163 60.67 -10.62 14.09
CA PHE A 163 60.12 -11.96 13.86
C PHE A 163 61.05 -13.05 14.38
N ALA A 164 60.55 -14.27 14.48
CA ALA A 164 61.34 -15.49 14.71
C ALA A 164 61.61 -16.22 13.39
N TRP A 165 60.58 -16.38 12.56
CA TRP A 165 60.68 -16.85 11.18
C TRP A 165 59.46 -16.36 10.38
N VAL A 166 59.64 -16.08 9.09
CA VAL A 166 58.56 -15.68 8.17
C VAL A 166 58.79 -16.24 6.77
N GLU A 167 57.70 -16.45 6.04
CA GLU A 167 57.72 -16.64 4.59
C GLU A 167 57.25 -15.37 3.89
N PHE A 168 58.06 -14.85 2.97
CA PHE A 168 57.75 -13.61 2.25
C PHE A 168 56.88 -13.88 1.01
N SER A 169 55.85 -13.07 0.81
CA SER A 169 55.14 -12.96 -0.48
C SER A 169 55.79 -11.97 -1.43
N SER A 170 56.48 -10.95 -0.88
CA SER A 170 57.28 -10.00 -1.64
C SER A 170 58.26 -9.27 -0.71
N GLY A 171 59.28 -8.66 -1.30
CA GLY A 171 60.27 -7.87 -0.59
C GLY A 171 61.65 -8.01 -1.21
N THR A 172 62.53 -7.04 -0.96
CA THR A 172 63.92 -7.10 -1.43
C THR A 172 64.90 -7.04 -0.27
N ALA A 173 66.00 -7.78 -0.38
CA ALA A 173 67.16 -7.66 0.50
C ALA A 173 68.33 -7.06 -0.28
N THR A 174 68.88 -5.96 0.22
CA THR A 174 70.13 -5.37 -0.26
C THR A 174 71.28 -5.85 0.63
N ILE A 175 72.18 -6.63 0.04
CA ILE A 175 73.39 -7.12 0.70
C ILE A 175 74.52 -6.18 0.30
N THR A 176 75.16 -5.57 1.30
CA THR A 176 76.33 -4.70 1.10
C THR A 176 77.55 -5.33 1.73
N ILE A 177 78.60 -5.49 0.93
CA ILE A 177 79.90 -5.94 1.38
C ILE A 177 80.81 -4.73 1.54
N THR A 178 81.47 -4.62 2.69
CA THR A 178 82.55 -3.67 2.93
C THR A 178 83.85 -4.46 3.05
N ASN A 179 84.77 -4.20 2.13
CA ASN A 179 86.09 -4.81 2.16
C ASN A 179 87.03 -3.97 3.02
N ASN A 180 87.28 -4.38 4.25
CA ASN A 180 88.29 -3.78 5.12
C ASN A 180 89.62 -4.55 5.09
N LEU A 181 89.81 -5.46 4.13
CA LEU A 181 91.11 -6.07 3.87
C LEU A 181 92.02 -5.08 3.14
N PRO A 182 93.35 -5.25 3.25
CA PRO A 182 94.30 -4.34 2.63
C PRO A 182 94.49 -4.54 1.12
N VAL A 183 93.72 -5.46 0.50
CA VAL A 183 93.78 -5.82 -0.92
C VAL A 183 92.38 -5.83 -1.52
N GLU A 184 92.31 -5.69 -2.85
CA GLU A 184 91.07 -5.89 -3.60
C GLU A 184 90.60 -7.35 -3.50
N VAL A 185 89.27 -7.56 -3.46
CA VAL A 185 88.66 -8.89 -3.41
C VAL A 185 87.51 -9.07 -4.40
N ASP A 186 87.38 -10.31 -4.87
CA ASP A 186 86.15 -10.84 -5.47
C ASP A 186 85.52 -11.82 -4.47
N LEU A 187 84.19 -11.79 -4.36
CA LEU A 187 83.42 -12.59 -3.40
C LEU A 187 82.18 -13.20 -4.05
N GLU A 188 81.93 -14.48 -3.76
CA GLU A 188 80.62 -15.12 -3.90
C GLU A 188 80.02 -15.33 -2.51
N VAL A 189 78.83 -14.79 -2.27
CA VAL A 189 78.18 -14.81 -0.96
C VAL A 189 76.82 -15.49 -1.08
N ALA A 190 76.58 -16.51 -0.25
CA ALA A 190 75.28 -17.14 -0.09
C ALA A 190 74.69 -16.77 1.27
N LEU A 191 73.44 -16.29 1.29
CA LEU A 191 72.75 -16.00 2.54
C LEU A 191 72.06 -17.27 3.04
N ARG A 192 72.17 -17.57 4.33
CA ARG A 192 71.59 -18.76 4.96
C ARG A 192 70.90 -18.44 6.26
N ASN A 193 69.89 -19.24 6.59
CA ASN A 193 69.28 -19.25 7.92
C ASN A 193 70.25 -19.88 8.93
N ALA A 194 70.55 -19.19 10.02
CA ALA A 194 71.48 -19.68 11.04
C ALA A 194 70.93 -20.91 11.79
N SER A 195 69.61 -21.07 11.83
CA SER A 195 68.91 -22.14 12.54
C SER A 195 69.07 -23.52 11.90
N ASP A 196 69.08 -23.60 10.56
CA ASP A 196 69.03 -24.86 9.82
C ASP A 196 69.98 -24.92 8.59
N ASN A 197 70.74 -23.85 8.35
CA ASN A 197 71.67 -23.71 7.24
C ASN A 197 71.02 -23.76 5.84
N SER A 198 69.68 -23.62 5.76
CA SER A 198 68.97 -23.47 4.48
C SER A 198 69.40 -22.19 3.79
N GLN A 199 69.56 -22.23 2.47
CA GLN A 199 69.95 -21.07 1.68
C GLN A 199 68.72 -20.20 1.38
N ILE A 200 68.89 -18.88 1.46
CA ILE A 200 67.91 -17.87 1.11
C ILE A 200 68.29 -17.34 -0.27
N GLY A 201 67.41 -17.54 -1.25
CA GLY A 201 67.62 -17.09 -2.63
C GLY A 201 68.89 -17.63 -3.29
N ASN A 202 69.39 -16.90 -4.28
CA ASN A 202 70.58 -17.26 -5.06
C ASN A 202 71.87 -16.65 -4.49
N SER A 203 73.02 -17.28 -4.75
CA SER A 203 74.33 -16.67 -4.45
C SER A 203 74.51 -15.33 -5.17
N LEU A 204 75.15 -14.38 -4.48
CA LEU A 204 75.44 -13.04 -4.98
C LEU A 204 76.94 -12.91 -5.28
N PHE A 205 77.27 -12.23 -6.38
CA PHE A 205 78.64 -12.05 -6.84
C PHE A 205 79.06 -10.59 -6.73
N PHE A 206 80.17 -10.34 -6.06
CA PHE A 206 80.76 -9.02 -5.88
C PHE A 206 82.18 -9.04 -6.44
N ASN A 207 82.45 -8.23 -7.46
CA ASN A 207 83.73 -8.24 -8.16
C ASN A 207 84.47 -6.90 -8.00
N ASN A 208 85.79 -6.97 -7.90
CA ASN A 208 86.74 -5.86 -7.79
C ASN A 208 86.38 -4.88 -6.66
N ILE A 209 86.15 -5.39 -5.45
CA ILE A 209 85.91 -4.53 -4.28
C ILE A 209 87.27 -4.04 -3.76
N PRO A 210 87.65 -2.77 -3.95
CA PRO A 210 88.97 -2.29 -3.55
C PRO A 210 89.12 -2.29 -2.03
N ALA A 211 90.36 -2.19 -1.53
CA ALA A 211 90.63 -2.03 -0.11
C ALA A 211 89.91 -0.78 0.45
N GLY A 212 89.15 -0.95 1.53
CA GLY A 212 88.27 0.07 2.11
C GLY A 212 87.00 0.39 1.30
N GLY A 213 86.74 -0.34 0.21
CA GLY A 213 85.60 -0.14 -0.68
C GLY A 213 84.34 -0.90 -0.27
N THR A 214 83.23 -0.56 -0.91
CA THR A 214 81.94 -1.24 -0.73
C THR A 214 81.34 -1.68 -2.07
N ALA A 215 80.57 -2.77 -2.05
CA ALA A 215 79.77 -3.21 -3.18
C ALA A 215 78.42 -3.76 -2.71
N ASN A 216 77.37 -3.56 -3.50
CA ASN A 216 75.99 -3.84 -3.10
C ASN A 216 75.34 -4.73 -4.16
N SER A 217 74.52 -5.69 -3.73
CA SER A 217 73.69 -6.51 -4.61
C SER A 217 72.32 -6.73 -3.98
N GLN A 218 71.29 -6.88 -4.81
CA GLN A 218 69.92 -7.13 -4.34
C GLN A 218 69.51 -8.58 -4.57
N MET A 219 68.61 -9.03 -3.71
CA MET A 219 67.98 -10.35 -3.73
C MET A 219 66.47 -10.17 -3.56
N ASP A 220 65.70 -10.88 -4.38
CA ASP A 220 64.25 -11.01 -4.21
C ASP A 220 63.97 -12.05 -3.12
N LEU A 221 63.12 -11.70 -2.16
CA LEU A 221 62.73 -12.57 -1.05
C LEU A 221 61.44 -13.34 -1.33
N THR A 222 60.78 -13.15 -2.47
CA THR A 222 59.51 -13.79 -2.80
C THR A 222 59.58 -15.32 -2.70
N GLY A 223 58.76 -15.90 -1.80
CA GLY A 223 58.69 -17.34 -1.54
C GLY A 223 59.80 -17.88 -0.63
N GLU A 224 60.72 -17.03 -0.15
CA GLU A 224 61.80 -17.43 0.72
C GLU A 224 61.35 -17.46 2.18
N ILE A 225 61.84 -18.45 2.92
CA ILE A 225 61.66 -18.57 4.37
C ILE A 225 62.92 -18.05 5.06
N VAL A 226 62.73 -17.03 5.90
CA VAL A 226 63.83 -16.35 6.59
C VAL A 226 63.61 -16.42 8.09
N THR A 227 64.64 -16.81 8.83
CA THR A 227 64.66 -16.81 10.29
C THR A 227 65.34 -15.57 10.81
N ASN A 228 65.14 -15.30 12.10
CA ASN A 228 65.61 -14.06 12.72
C ASN A 228 67.13 -13.96 12.86
N SER A 229 67.90 -14.92 12.38
CA SER A 229 69.36 -14.94 12.46
C SER A 229 69.92 -15.52 11.18
N LEU A 230 70.86 -14.79 10.56
CA LEU A 230 71.38 -15.10 9.24
C LEU A 230 72.88 -15.36 9.29
N ILE A 231 73.34 -16.17 8.35
CA ILE A 231 74.75 -16.41 8.06
C ILE A 231 74.99 -16.01 6.60
N ALA A 232 75.90 -15.09 6.36
CA ALA A 232 76.45 -14.85 5.04
C ALA A 232 77.67 -15.75 4.84
N GLU A 233 77.48 -16.86 4.15
CA GLU A 233 78.55 -17.79 3.78
C GLU A 233 79.38 -17.17 2.65
N LEU A 234 80.68 -16.99 2.87
CA LEU A 234 81.63 -16.59 1.83
C LEU A 234 82.00 -17.84 1.03
N VAL A 235 81.13 -18.22 0.09
CA VAL A 235 81.28 -19.40 -0.78
C VAL A 235 82.64 -19.39 -1.47
N SER A 236 83.07 -18.22 -1.94
CA SER A 236 84.43 -18.00 -2.39
C SER A 236 84.92 -16.58 -2.14
N ILE A 237 86.22 -16.47 -1.89
CA ILE A 237 87.00 -15.23 -1.86
C ILE A 237 88.25 -15.42 -2.74
N SER A 238 88.56 -14.41 -3.56
CA SER A 238 89.84 -14.33 -4.27
C SER A 238 90.39 -12.91 -4.24
N SER A 239 91.71 -12.80 -4.39
CA SER A 239 92.40 -11.52 -4.44
C SER A 239 93.60 -11.60 -5.39
N PRO A 240 93.86 -10.56 -6.21
CA PRO A 240 95.10 -10.47 -6.97
C PRO A 240 96.34 -10.27 -6.09
N GLY A 241 96.19 -10.05 -4.79
CA GLY A 241 97.26 -9.66 -3.87
C GLY A 241 97.60 -8.18 -4.00
N SER A 242 98.73 -7.76 -3.42
CA SER A 242 99.14 -6.33 -3.38
C SER A 242 100.34 -5.99 -4.26
N SER A 243 100.96 -6.98 -4.91
CA SER A 243 102.20 -6.76 -5.67
C SER A 243 102.03 -5.69 -6.77
N PRO A 244 102.95 -4.71 -6.88
CA PRO A 244 104.24 -4.63 -6.20
C PRO A 244 104.25 -3.80 -4.90
N ASP A 245 103.11 -3.26 -4.46
CA ASP A 245 103.03 -2.29 -3.37
C ASP A 245 102.79 -2.98 -2.01
N PRO A 246 103.60 -2.71 -0.98
CA PRO A 246 103.39 -3.30 0.34
C PRO A 246 102.19 -2.67 1.05
N VAL A 247 101.42 -3.50 1.74
CA VAL A 247 100.23 -3.10 2.51
C VAL A 247 100.39 -3.52 3.97
N SER A 248 99.69 -2.86 4.89
CA SER A 248 99.66 -3.25 6.30
C SER A 248 98.67 -4.39 6.47
N VAL A 249 99.06 -5.46 7.16
CA VAL A 249 98.19 -6.62 7.42
C VAL A 249 98.03 -6.78 8.92
N ASP A 250 96.79 -6.87 9.37
CA ASP A 250 96.42 -7.17 10.75
C ASP A 250 95.31 -8.20 10.73
N MET A 251 95.62 -9.43 11.15
CA MET A 251 94.69 -10.55 11.00
C MET A 251 93.49 -10.47 11.95
N ASP A 252 93.60 -9.69 13.02
CA ASP A 252 92.53 -9.47 13.99
C ASP A 252 91.62 -8.28 13.61
N ILE A 253 92.17 -7.26 12.93
CA ILE A 253 91.45 -6.04 12.54
C ILE A 253 90.92 -6.10 11.11
N ASP A 254 91.72 -6.56 10.14
CA ASP A 254 91.33 -6.61 8.73
C ASP A 254 90.18 -7.60 8.56
N ASN A 255 89.07 -7.16 7.97
CA ASN A 255 87.84 -7.95 7.91
C ASN A 255 87.03 -7.72 6.63
N ILE A 256 86.08 -8.63 6.39
CA ILE A 256 84.96 -8.39 5.49
C ILE A 256 83.73 -8.16 6.36
N SER A 257 83.08 -7.01 6.19
CA SER A 257 81.78 -6.74 6.81
C SER A 257 80.66 -6.97 5.80
N VAL A 258 79.59 -7.62 6.24
CA VAL A 258 78.39 -7.88 5.45
C VAL A 258 77.22 -7.24 6.17
N SER A 259 76.49 -6.36 5.48
CA SER A 259 75.22 -5.82 5.99
C SER A 259 74.07 -6.25 5.10
N VAL A 260 72.96 -6.62 5.72
CA VAL A 260 71.69 -6.92 5.06
C VAL A 260 70.72 -5.81 5.43
N ALA A 261 70.03 -5.23 4.45
CA ALA A 261 68.95 -4.27 4.66
C ALA A 261 67.78 -4.62 3.73
N THR A 262 66.57 -4.69 4.26
CA THR A 262 65.38 -5.04 3.48
C THR A 262 64.51 -3.83 3.14
N SER A 263 63.64 -3.98 2.14
CA SER A 263 62.58 -3.02 1.82
C SER A 263 61.32 -3.70 1.28
N ASP A 264 60.18 -3.05 1.48
CA ASP A 264 58.86 -3.39 0.90
C ASP A 264 58.42 -4.82 1.25
N LEU A 265 58.58 -5.21 2.51
CA LEU A 265 58.33 -6.58 2.96
C LEU A 265 56.83 -6.88 3.12
N THR A 266 56.40 -7.99 2.52
CA THR A 266 55.10 -8.61 2.82
C THR A 266 55.25 -10.10 3.11
N ILE A 267 54.53 -10.62 4.10
CA ILE A 267 54.63 -11.99 4.61
C ILE A 267 53.31 -12.76 4.46
N VAL A 268 53.39 -14.09 4.38
CA VAL A 268 52.23 -14.99 4.21
C VAL A 268 52.02 -16.02 5.30
N ARG A 269 53.05 -16.31 6.09
CA ARG A 269 52.95 -17.07 7.34
C ARG A 269 54.23 -16.89 8.14
N GLY A 270 54.17 -17.17 9.43
CA GLY A 270 55.33 -17.09 10.30
C GLY A 270 54.98 -16.78 11.73
N GLN A 271 56.02 -16.46 12.50
CA GLN A 271 55.92 -15.96 13.86
C GLN A 271 56.56 -14.57 13.93
N ALA A 272 55.74 -13.51 14.03
CA ALA A 272 56.21 -12.11 13.95
C ALA A 272 55.40 -11.14 14.82
N TYR A 273 55.95 -9.95 15.05
CA TYR A 273 55.19 -8.80 15.52
C TYR A 273 54.45 -8.18 14.34
N LEU A 274 53.12 -8.28 14.34
CA LEU A 274 52.29 -7.72 13.28
C LEU A 274 51.93 -6.25 13.60
N PRO A 275 52.14 -5.30 12.67
CA PRO A 275 51.64 -3.94 12.83
C PRO A 275 50.12 -3.89 12.64
N GLU A 276 49.48 -2.85 13.17
CA GLU A 276 48.08 -2.54 12.83
C GLU A 276 48.01 -2.16 11.34
N GLN A 277 47.18 -2.87 10.58
CA GLN A 277 47.06 -2.67 9.14
C GLN A 277 45.68 -3.08 8.62
N LEU A 278 45.24 -2.37 7.58
CA LEU A 278 44.04 -2.65 6.79
C LEU A 278 44.47 -3.26 5.45
N PHE A 279 43.95 -4.43 5.09
CA PHE A 279 44.47 -5.19 3.94
C PHE A 279 43.39 -5.68 2.97
N LEU A 280 42.12 -5.36 3.19
CA LEU A 280 41.08 -5.72 2.24
C LEU A 280 40.01 -4.64 2.12
N SER A 281 39.64 -4.33 0.87
CA SER A 281 38.39 -3.65 0.54
C SER A 281 37.84 -4.30 -0.72
N VAL A 282 36.90 -5.23 -0.54
CA VAL A 282 36.22 -5.91 -1.66
C VAL A 282 34.79 -5.41 -1.70
N ALA A 283 34.33 -5.11 -2.91
CA ALA A 283 32.95 -4.77 -3.18
C ALA A 283 32.18 -6.02 -3.57
N ASP A 284 30.94 -6.11 -3.12
CA ASP A 284 30.02 -7.21 -3.37
C ASP A 284 28.58 -6.65 -3.26
N THR A 285 27.56 -7.47 -3.51
CA THR A 285 26.16 -7.05 -3.46
C THR A 285 25.33 -7.96 -2.55
N ILE A 286 24.34 -7.36 -1.90
CA ILE A 286 23.26 -8.06 -1.18
C ILE A 286 22.06 -8.06 -2.11
N GLN A 287 21.69 -9.24 -2.61
CA GLN A 287 20.53 -9.40 -3.47
C GLN A 287 19.26 -9.55 -2.63
N PHE A 288 18.24 -8.77 -2.94
CA PHE A 288 16.91 -8.93 -2.38
C PHE A 288 16.12 -9.92 -3.25
N ASN A 289 15.52 -10.91 -2.57
CA ASN A 289 14.62 -11.90 -3.14
C ASN A 289 13.19 -11.37 -3.00
N LEU A 290 12.69 -10.78 -4.08
CA LEU A 290 11.33 -10.27 -4.20
C LEU A 290 10.55 -11.13 -5.20
N ASP A 291 9.23 -10.96 -5.22
CA ASP A 291 8.37 -11.64 -6.19
C ASP A 291 8.83 -11.41 -7.64
N ASN A 292 8.58 -12.41 -8.48
CA ASN A 292 8.93 -12.35 -9.90
C ASN A 292 8.26 -11.13 -10.54
N ASP A 293 9.05 -10.30 -11.22
CA ASP A 293 8.68 -9.04 -11.87
C ASP A 293 8.70 -7.78 -10.98
N VAL A 294 8.92 -7.90 -9.67
CA VAL A 294 9.15 -6.74 -8.80
C VAL A 294 10.60 -6.26 -8.91
N GLU A 295 10.78 -4.97 -9.18
CA GLU A 295 12.08 -4.30 -9.29
C GLU A 295 12.09 -3.01 -8.47
N VAL A 296 12.59 -3.09 -7.24
CA VAL A 296 12.78 -1.96 -6.33
C VAL A 296 14.10 -1.26 -6.63
N THR A 297 14.03 0.05 -6.83
CA THR A 297 15.19 0.91 -7.11
C THR A 297 15.58 1.77 -5.92
N PHE A 298 14.65 2.00 -4.99
CA PHE A 298 14.89 2.79 -3.78
C PHE A 298 13.98 2.32 -2.64
N LEU A 299 14.52 2.31 -1.42
CA LEU A 299 13.84 1.80 -0.24
C LEU A 299 14.25 2.58 1.01
N GLU A 300 13.28 3.11 1.74
CA GLU A 300 13.45 3.69 3.06
C GLU A 300 12.96 2.72 4.12
N PHE A 301 13.86 2.23 4.97
CA PHE A 301 13.49 1.32 6.06
C PHE A 301 12.94 2.10 7.25
N ASN A 302 11.78 1.71 7.77
CA ASN A 302 11.38 2.00 9.15
C ASN A 302 12.22 1.13 10.10
N THR A 303 12.18 -0.19 9.87
CA THR A 303 13.00 -1.17 10.59
C THR A 303 13.65 -2.14 9.62
N ALA A 304 14.88 -2.56 9.92
CA ALA A 304 15.56 -3.68 9.29
C ALA A 304 16.83 -4.00 10.08
N HIS A 305 17.22 -5.27 10.14
CA HIS A 305 18.43 -5.72 10.81
C HIS A 305 19.25 -6.62 9.91
N ILE A 306 20.59 -6.47 9.94
CA ILE A 306 21.50 -7.49 9.43
C ILE A 306 21.88 -8.38 10.61
N ASP A 307 21.30 -9.58 10.66
CA ASP A 307 21.74 -10.64 11.56
C ASP A 307 23.03 -11.22 11.02
N TYR A 308 24.10 -11.22 11.81
CA TYR A 308 25.41 -11.71 11.36
C TYR A 308 26.03 -12.72 12.34
N THR A 309 26.87 -13.59 11.78
CA THR A 309 27.84 -14.42 12.51
C THR A 309 29.19 -14.34 11.78
N LEU A 310 30.20 -13.90 12.50
CA LEU A 310 31.60 -13.84 12.06
C LEU A 310 32.38 -14.94 12.77
N GLU A 311 33.14 -15.72 12.02
CA GLU A 311 34.07 -16.72 12.53
C GLU A 311 35.46 -16.45 11.94
N SER A 312 36.46 -16.25 12.80
CA SER A 312 37.86 -16.11 12.37
C SER A 312 38.67 -17.31 12.83
N HIS A 313 39.58 -17.76 11.98
CA HIS A 313 40.64 -18.70 12.37
C HIS A 313 41.96 -17.99 12.68
N PHE A 314 42.03 -16.67 12.47
CA PHE A 314 43.24 -15.87 12.65
C PHE A 314 43.62 -15.70 14.12
N ALA A 315 44.91 -15.85 14.45
CA ALA A 315 45.41 -15.89 15.82
C ALA A 315 45.48 -14.54 16.55
N GLU A 316 45.12 -13.44 15.88
CA GLU A 316 45.09 -12.10 16.45
C GLU A 316 43.68 -11.51 16.44
N ASN A 317 43.46 -10.49 17.26
CA ASN A 317 42.19 -9.76 17.22
C ASN A 317 42.06 -9.03 15.88
N MET A 318 40.83 -8.95 15.40
CA MET A 318 40.47 -8.30 14.15
C MET A 318 39.32 -7.32 14.36
N GLU A 319 39.20 -6.37 13.44
CA GLU A 319 38.02 -5.53 13.29
C GLU A 319 37.51 -5.70 11.86
N VAL A 320 36.26 -6.18 11.73
CA VAL A 320 35.57 -6.29 10.45
C VAL A 320 34.78 -5.02 10.24
N VAL A 321 35.09 -4.31 9.17
CA VAL A 321 34.39 -3.08 8.76
C VAL A 321 33.46 -3.43 7.61
N ILE A 322 32.16 -3.19 7.77
CA ILE A 322 31.17 -3.31 6.69
C ILE A 322 30.68 -1.90 6.36
N THR A 323 30.65 -1.53 5.09
CA THR A 323 30.18 -0.24 4.59
C THR A 323 29.16 -0.48 3.50
N LEU A 324 27.98 0.11 3.62
CA LEU A 324 26.94 0.10 2.60
C LEU A 324 26.97 1.46 1.88
N PRO A 325 27.73 1.60 0.78
CA PRO A 325 27.98 2.89 0.14
C PRO A 325 26.72 3.62 -0.35
N THR A 326 25.62 2.92 -0.59
CA THR A 326 24.35 3.50 -1.04
C THR A 326 23.25 3.46 0.01
N SER A 327 23.58 3.08 1.24
CA SER A 327 22.69 3.19 2.39
C SER A 327 23.13 4.37 3.24
N LEU A 328 22.20 5.27 3.55
CA LEU A 328 22.45 6.46 4.34
C LEU A 328 21.61 6.44 5.63
N ALA A 329 22.26 6.69 6.77
CA ALA A 329 21.60 6.99 8.04
C ALA A 329 21.61 8.52 8.22
N GLY A 330 20.51 9.19 7.85
CA GLY A 330 20.49 10.65 7.71
C GLY A 330 21.36 11.08 6.52
N THR A 331 22.51 11.71 6.80
CA THR A 331 23.48 12.12 5.75
C THR A 331 24.71 11.25 5.68
N ASP A 332 24.89 10.35 6.65
CA ASP A 332 26.11 9.57 6.79
C ASP A 332 25.97 8.20 6.12
N THR A 333 27.01 7.75 5.42
CA THR A 333 27.05 6.39 4.86
C THR A 333 27.01 5.36 5.98
N THR A 334 26.12 4.38 5.86
CA THR A 334 25.97 3.31 6.83
C THR A 334 27.24 2.46 6.88
N ARG A 335 27.89 2.48 8.05
CA ARG A 335 29.15 1.78 8.30
C ARG A 335 29.16 1.12 9.68
N PHE A 336 29.53 -0.14 9.72
CA PHE A 336 29.65 -0.94 10.93
C PHE A 336 31.10 -1.36 11.15
N ALA A 337 31.54 -1.35 12.40
CA ALA A 337 32.85 -1.87 12.83
C ALA A 337 32.61 -2.91 13.91
N ILE A 338 32.99 -4.15 13.62
CA ILE A 338 32.68 -5.31 14.46
C ILE A 338 34.02 -5.86 14.99
N PRO A 339 34.30 -5.74 16.29
CA PRO A 339 35.47 -6.37 16.88
C PRO A 339 35.29 -7.89 16.90
N LEU A 340 36.34 -8.62 16.54
CA LEU A 340 36.40 -10.07 16.51
C LEU A 340 37.66 -10.53 17.26
N GLY A 341 37.49 -11.34 18.29
CA GLY A 341 38.62 -11.86 19.06
C GLY A 341 39.46 -12.86 18.27
N ALA A 342 40.71 -13.07 18.70
CA ALA A 342 41.60 -14.09 18.17
C ALA A 342 40.92 -15.48 18.12
N SER A 343 40.93 -16.10 16.94
CA SER A 343 40.27 -17.38 16.63
C SER A 343 38.83 -17.49 17.15
N GLY A 344 38.11 -16.36 17.18
CA GLY A 344 36.82 -16.21 17.82
C GLY A 344 35.63 -16.31 16.87
N THR A 345 34.46 -16.48 17.47
CA THR A 345 33.15 -16.33 16.81
C THR A 345 32.39 -15.18 17.47
N GLN A 346 31.79 -14.31 16.67
CA GLN A 346 30.99 -13.16 17.10
C GLN A 346 29.68 -13.13 16.33
N SER A 347 28.55 -13.07 17.02
CA SER A 347 27.23 -12.89 16.39
C SER A 347 26.52 -11.67 16.96
N GLY A 348 25.63 -11.08 16.18
CA GLY A 348 24.84 -9.93 16.62
C GLY A 348 23.92 -9.42 15.51
N GLN A 349 23.37 -8.24 15.76
CA GLN A 349 22.50 -7.53 14.81
C GLN A 349 23.08 -6.15 14.51
N LEU A 350 23.09 -5.76 13.25
CA LEU A 350 23.42 -4.41 12.80
C LEU A 350 22.13 -3.73 12.37
N SER A 351 21.80 -2.58 12.96
CA SER A 351 20.55 -1.89 12.65
C SER A 351 20.65 -1.11 11.34
N LEU A 352 19.66 -1.30 10.48
CA LEU A 352 19.39 -0.52 9.26
C LEU A 352 18.14 0.37 9.43
N ASN A 353 17.67 0.55 10.66
CA ASN A 353 16.46 1.34 10.94
C ASN A 353 16.65 2.80 10.48
N ASN A 354 15.61 3.38 9.88
CA ASN A 354 15.61 4.75 9.37
C ASN A 354 16.73 5.03 8.37
N THR A 355 17.13 4.02 7.60
CA THR A 355 18.11 4.20 6.52
C THR A 355 17.43 4.36 5.18
N VAL A 356 18.03 5.17 4.32
CA VAL A 356 17.64 5.40 2.94
C VAL A 356 18.59 4.62 2.05
N ASN A 357 18.05 3.81 1.13
CA ASN A 357 18.82 2.83 0.39
C ASN A 357 18.55 2.96 -1.11
N ASP A 358 19.61 3.20 -1.88
CA ASP A 358 19.56 3.25 -3.35
C ASP A 358 20.06 1.92 -3.94
N PHE A 359 19.16 1.25 -4.66
CA PHE A 359 19.32 -0.05 -5.29
C PHE A 359 19.64 0.08 -6.80
N SER A 360 19.62 1.31 -7.35
CA SER A 360 19.76 1.57 -8.78
C SER A 360 21.20 1.65 -9.29
N VAL A 361 22.18 1.58 -8.38
CA VAL A 361 23.56 1.93 -8.70
C VAL A 361 24.38 0.84 -9.38
N ASP A 362 23.96 -0.42 -9.34
CA ASP A 362 24.66 -1.50 -10.06
C ASP A 362 24.24 -1.47 -11.54
N PRO A 363 25.14 -1.12 -12.47
CA PRO A 363 24.79 -1.04 -13.90
C PRO A 363 24.37 -2.38 -14.51
N ALA A 364 24.77 -3.52 -13.90
CA ALA A 364 24.39 -4.84 -14.38
C ALA A 364 22.99 -5.24 -13.90
N GLN A 365 22.57 -4.74 -12.75
CA GLN A 365 21.27 -5.01 -12.14
C GLN A 365 20.83 -3.79 -11.30
N PRO A 366 20.27 -2.75 -11.94
CA PRO A 366 19.98 -1.46 -11.30
C PRO A 366 18.68 -1.49 -10.49
N TYR A 367 18.46 -2.57 -9.74
CA TYR A 367 17.32 -2.82 -8.86
C TYR A 367 17.59 -4.04 -7.98
N ASN A 368 16.85 -4.17 -6.87
CA ASN A 368 16.88 -5.32 -5.95
C ASN A 368 18.26 -5.70 -5.41
N SER A 369 19.28 -4.84 -5.50
CA SER A 369 20.60 -5.12 -4.95
C SER A 369 21.19 -3.92 -4.21
N ILE A 370 21.74 -4.17 -3.01
CA ILE A 370 22.49 -3.17 -2.25
C ILE A 370 23.98 -3.51 -2.35
N PRO A 371 24.83 -2.65 -2.94
CA PRO A 371 26.26 -2.85 -2.87
C PRO A 371 26.75 -2.69 -1.43
N PHE A 372 27.72 -3.53 -1.06
CA PHE A 372 28.45 -3.39 0.19
C PHE A 372 29.96 -3.56 -0.03
N LYS A 373 30.73 -2.95 0.86
CA LYS A 373 32.17 -3.09 0.95
C LYS A 373 32.50 -3.62 2.32
N TYR A 374 33.41 -4.58 2.37
CA TYR A 374 33.96 -5.04 3.65
C TYR A 374 35.46 -4.89 3.68
N GLY A 375 36.00 -4.70 4.87
CA GLY A 375 37.43 -4.65 5.12
C GLY A 375 37.81 -5.27 6.46
N LEU A 376 39.04 -5.75 6.52
CA LEU A 376 39.60 -6.44 7.68
C LEU A 376 40.81 -5.64 8.18
N SER A 377 40.79 -5.28 9.46
CA SER A 377 41.90 -4.65 10.16
C SER A 377 42.40 -5.59 11.25
N VAL A 378 43.70 -5.90 11.26
CA VAL A 378 44.32 -6.63 12.38
C VAL A 378 44.56 -5.65 13.53
N LYS A 379 44.20 -6.04 14.74
CA LYS A 379 44.34 -5.27 15.98
C LYS A 379 45.27 -6.05 16.92
N PRO A 380 46.59 -5.82 16.86
CA PRO A 380 47.56 -6.62 17.61
C PRO A 380 47.26 -6.61 19.11
N SER A 381 47.32 -7.78 19.74
CA SER A 381 47.07 -7.99 21.17
C SER A 381 48.09 -7.29 22.10
N GLY A 382 49.19 -6.78 21.54
CA GLY A 382 50.24 -6.05 22.26
C GLY A 382 51.16 -6.92 23.13
N GLY A 383 51.06 -8.25 23.04
CA GLY A 383 51.68 -9.19 23.98
C GLY A 383 52.95 -9.92 23.54
N GLY A 384 53.34 -9.89 22.26
CA GLY A 384 54.46 -10.69 21.75
C GLY A 384 54.40 -10.96 20.25
N MET A 385 55.32 -11.79 19.75
CA MET A 385 55.18 -12.35 18.39
C MET A 385 54.00 -13.33 18.35
N VAL A 386 53.31 -13.38 17.22
CA VAL A 386 52.19 -14.29 16.99
C VAL A 386 52.46 -15.21 15.81
N ASP A 387 52.04 -16.45 15.97
CA ASP A 387 51.97 -17.41 14.87
C ASP A 387 50.76 -17.07 13.99
N PHE A 388 50.98 -16.86 12.69
CA PHE A 388 49.92 -16.57 11.74
C PHE A 388 50.13 -17.35 10.44
N ASP A 389 49.02 -17.70 9.78
CA ASP A 389 48.99 -18.32 8.46
C ASP A 389 47.88 -17.68 7.63
N LEU A 390 48.24 -17.08 6.49
CA LEU A 390 47.29 -16.35 5.63
C LEU A 390 46.50 -17.28 4.70
N THR A 391 46.64 -18.60 4.85
CA THR A 391 45.64 -19.54 4.32
C THR A 391 44.34 -19.53 5.11
N ASP A 392 44.33 -18.95 6.32
CA ASP A 392 43.13 -18.78 7.12
C ASP A 392 42.15 -17.79 6.48
N SER A 393 40.88 -17.98 6.83
CA SER A 393 39.79 -17.12 6.37
C SER A 393 38.93 -16.63 7.53
N VAL A 394 38.29 -15.49 7.32
CA VAL A 394 37.19 -15.01 8.14
C VAL A 394 35.89 -15.31 7.40
N ASN A 395 35.00 -16.07 8.02
CA ASN A 395 33.69 -16.40 7.47
C ASN A 395 32.62 -15.45 8.02
N LEU A 396 31.87 -14.79 7.15
CA LEU A 396 30.71 -13.97 7.49
C LEU A 396 29.45 -14.66 6.96
N THR A 397 28.61 -15.12 7.87
CA THR A 397 27.23 -15.47 7.58
C THR A 397 26.35 -14.27 7.92
N TYR A 398 25.43 -13.88 7.03
CA TYR A 398 24.48 -12.81 7.30
C TYR A 398 23.13 -13.02 6.62
N LYS A 399 22.08 -12.43 7.18
CA LYS A 399 20.74 -12.30 6.57
C LYS A 399 20.08 -10.99 6.98
N ILE A 400 19.11 -10.51 6.22
CA ILE A 400 18.37 -9.28 6.54
C ILE A 400 16.97 -9.64 7.02
N THR A 401 16.62 -9.17 8.22
CA THR A 401 15.39 -9.51 8.95
C THR A 401 14.63 -8.27 9.43
N ASP A 402 13.39 -8.47 9.90
CA ASP A 402 12.50 -7.42 10.44
C ASP A 402 12.33 -6.21 9.50
N ILE A 403 12.13 -6.47 8.21
CA ILE A 403 11.99 -5.44 7.18
C ILE A 403 10.59 -4.81 7.28
N ASP A 404 10.57 -3.52 7.58
CA ASP A 404 9.42 -2.62 7.45
C ASP A 404 9.88 -1.34 6.76
N PHE A 405 9.02 -0.71 5.96
CA PHE A 405 9.41 0.43 5.13
C PHE A 405 8.48 1.64 5.28
N SER A 406 9.05 2.83 5.17
CA SER A 406 8.28 4.07 5.04
C SER A 406 7.94 4.39 3.60
N TYR A 407 8.83 4.05 2.67
CA TYR A 407 8.73 4.41 1.25
C TYR A 407 9.49 3.43 0.36
N VAL A 408 8.88 3.08 -0.78
CA VAL A 408 9.51 2.27 -1.83
C VAL A 408 9.24 2.89 -3.20
N GLU A 409 10.25 2.86 -4.07
CA GLU A 409 10.15 3.27 -5.46
C GLU A 409 10.69 2.18 -6.39
N GLY A 410 9.99 1.92 -7.50
CA GLY A 410 10.36 0.87 -8.42
C GLY A 410 9.23 0.46 -9.37
N TYR A 411 9.30 -0.77 -9.84
CA TYR A 411 8.23 -1.43 -10.59
C TYR A 411 7.71 -2.60 -9.76
N PHE A 412 6.45 -2.56 -9.34
CA PHE A 412 5.86 -3.56 -8.44
C PHE A 412 5.16 -4.70 -9.18
N GLY A 413 5.65 -5.08 -10.37
CA GLY A 413 5.03 -6.14 -11.17
C GLY A 413 3.64 -5.79 -11.73
N GLN A 414 3.06 -6.72 -12.48
CA GLN A 414 1.67 -6.62 -12.95
C GLN A 414 0.85 -7.69 -12.22
N HIS A 415 -0.10 -7.24 -11.42
CA HIS A 415 -0.92 -8.11 -10.57
C HIS A 415 -2.39 -7.74 -10.74
N SER A 416 -3.25 -8.75 -10.65
CA SER A 416 -4.70 -8.58 -10.66
C SER A 416 -5.27 -9.10 -9.35
N PHE A 417 -6.28 -8.39 -8.84
CA PHE A 417 -6.97 -8.68 -7.61
C PHE A 417 -8.46 -8.72 -7.91
N ASP A 418 -9.15 -9.72 -7.38
CA ASP A 418 -10.59 -9.84 -7.51
C ASP A 418 -11.25 -9.10 -6.33
N VAL A 419 -12.31 -8.34 -6.61
CA VAL A 419 -13.20 -7.81 -5.59
C VAL A 419 -14.32 -8.81 -5.38
N ASP A 420 -14.42 -9.31 -4.15
CA ASP A 420 -15.43 -10.27 -3.74
C ASP A 420 -16.84 -9.77 -4.05
N GLU A 421 -17.72 -10.69 -4.41
CA GLU A 421 -19.12 -10.36 -4.69
C GLU A 421 -19.85 -10.02 -3.39
N ASP A 422 -20.49 -8.85 -3.38
CA ASP A 422 -21.40 -8.43 -2.32
C ASP A 422 -22.62 -7.73 -2.92
N SER A 423 -23.55 -7.25 -2.08
CA SER A 423 -24.83 -6.76 -2.53
C SER A 423 -25.50 -5.74 -1.62
N ILE A 424 -26.20 -4.82 -2.27
CA ILE A 424 -27.06 -3.81 -1.64
C ILE A 424 -28.51 -4.26 -1.78
N ASP A 425 -29.20 -4.41 -0.65
CA ASP A 425 -30.65 -4.57 -0.60
C ASP A 425 -31.29 -3.18 -0.70
N LEU A 426 -32.19 -2.99 -1.66
CA LEU A 426 -32.87 -1.70 -1.84
C LEU A 426 -34.14 -1.59 -0.97
N GLU A 427 -34.52 -2.67 -0.27
CA GLU A 427 -35.70 -2.74 0.61
C GLU A 427 -37.02 -2.33 -0.08
N ILE A 428 -37.12 -2.53 -1.41
CA ILE A 428 -38.29 -2.15 -2.20
C ILE A 428 -39.33 -3.27 -2.38
N GLU A 429 -39.04 -4.51 -1.95
CA GLU A 429 -39.89 -5.68 -2.21
C GLU A 429 -41.34 -5.48 -1.70
N GLU A 430 -41.50 -4.94 -0.50
CA GLU A 430 -42.83 -4.67 0.08
C GLU A 430 -43.63 -3.64 -0.75
N ILE A 431 -42.93 -2.73 -1.42
CA ILE A 431 -43.54 -1.70 -2.27
C ILE A 431 -43.89 -2.28 -3.64
N GLU A 432 -43.07 -3.18 -4.19
CA GLU A 432 -43.28 -3.78 -5.51
C GLU A 432 -44.66 -4.45 -5.65
N ASP A 433 -45.11 -5.17 -4.62
CA ASP A 433 -46.41 -5.87 -4.63
C ASP A 433 -47.61 -4.91 -4.68
N HIS A 434 -47.42 -3.67 -4.23
CA HIS A 434 -48.47 -2.65 -4.18
C HIS A 434 -48.41 -1.68 -5.38
N ILE A 435 -47.41 -1.81 -6.25
CA ILE A 435 -47.20 -0.94 -7.41
C ILE A 435 -47.24 -1.72 -8.72
N SER A 436 -48.13 -1.30 -9.63
CA SER A 436 -48.18 -1.82 -11.01
C SER A 436 -48.14 -0.69 -12.04
N GLY A 437 -48.01 -1.03 -13.32
CA GLY A 437 -47.88 -0.05 -14.40
C GLY A 437 -46.42 0.23 -14.76
N THR A 438 -46.17 1.37 -15.43
CA THR A 438 -44.84 1.71 -15.95
C THR A 438 -44.31 3.00 -15.34
N ILE A 439 -43.07 2.95 -14.84
CA ILE A 439 -42.28 4.09 -14.42
C ILE A 439 -40.88 3.95 -15.02
N THR A 440 -40.40 5.01 -15.68
CA THR A 440 -39.03 5.07 -16.21
C THR A 440 -38.34 6.27 -15.57
N PHE A 441 -37.31 6.03 -14.77
CA PHE A 441 -36.37 7.05 -14.35
C PHE A 441 -35.38 7.35 -15.47
N THR A 442 -35.21 8.61 -15.83
CA THR A 442 -34.49 8.98 -17.07
C THR A 442 -33.08 9.51 -16.85
N ASN A 443 -32.69 9.71 -15.60
CA ASN A 443 -31.37 10.23 -15.25
C ASN A 443 -30.74 9.57 -14.00
N PRO A 444 -30.80 8.23 -13.83
CA PRO A 444 -30.05 7.56 -12.78
C PRO A 444 -28.53 7.63 -13.04
N ILE A 445 -27.75 7.69 -11.97
CA ILE A 445 -26.29 7.81 -12.00
C ILE A 445 -25.69 6.84 -10.97
N VAL A 446 -24.60 6.20 -11.32
CA VAL A 446 -23.75 5.45 -10.39
C VAL A 446 -22.40 6.16 -10.30
N ASN A 447 -22.02 6.60 -9.11
CA ASN A 447 -20.75 7.25 -8.84
C ASN A 447 -19.83 6.28 -8.08
N ILE A 448 -18.60 6.12 -8.56
CA ILE A 448 -17.51 5.47 -7.83
C ILE A 448 -16.62 6.56 -7.28
N ASN A 449 -16.76 6.83 -5.99
CA ASN A 449 -15.97 7.83 -5.28
C ASN A 449 -14.73 7.15 -4.71
N TYR A 450 -13.53 7.60 -5.07
CA TYR A 450 -12.30 6.97 -4.60
C TYR A 450 -11.27 7.96 -4.07
N SER A 451 -10.44 7.47 -3.16
CA SER A 451 -9.23 8.12 -2.64
C SER A 451 -8.05 7.17 -2.85
N ASN A 452 -7.03 7.64 -3.57
CA ASN A 452 -5.85 6.85 -3.92
C ASN A 452 -4.57 7.56 -3.46
N SER A 453 -3.84 6.95 -2.52
CA SER A 453 -2.50 7.41 -2.11
C SER A 453 -1.35 6.58 -2.69
N VAL A 454 -1.67 5.49 -3.41
CA VAL A 454 -0.72 4.61 -4.09
C VAL A 454 -0.27 5.26 -5.40
N GLY A 455 1.05 5.43 -5.57
CA GLY A 455 1.68 5.98 -6.77
C GLY A 455 1.85 4.96 -7.89
N VAL A 456 0.80 4.17 -8.20
CA VAL A 456 0.85 3.08 -9.18
C VAL A 456 -0.37 3.18 -10.11
N PRO A 457 -0.23 2.97 -11.43
CA PRO A 457 -1.38 2.87 -12.32
C PRO A 457 -2.26 1.66 -11.97
N VAL A 458 -3.55 1.91 -11.70
CA VAL A 458 -4.56 0.87 -11.42
C VAL A 458 -5.73 1.02 -12.38
N SER A 459 -6.15 -0.08 -13.00
CA SER A 459 -7.43 -0.15 -13.72
C SER A 459 -8.42 -1.02 -12.95
N PHE A 460 -9.69 -0.66 -12.95
CA PHE A 460 -10.76 -1.39 -12.28
C PHE A 460 -11.87 -1.76 -13.27
N ASP A 461 -12.29 -3.02 -13.25
CA ASP A 461 -13.39 -3.56 -14.06
C ASP A 461 -14.58 -3.84 -13.14
N LEU A 462 -15.59 -2.96 -13.17
CA LEU A 462 -16.77 -3.03 -12.32
C LEU A 462 -17.83 -3.93 -12.95
N ASN A 463 -18.25 -4.96 -12.22
CA ASN A 463 -19.42 -5.76 -12.55
C ASN A 463 -20.57 -5.45 -11.57
N LEU A 464 -21.59 -4.74 -12.06
CA LEU A 464 -22.78 -4.38 -11.28
C LEU A 464 -24.04 -4.92 -11.96
N ILE A 465 -24.85 -5.68 -11.24
CA ILE A 465 -26.05 -6.37 -11.75
C ILE A 465 -27.23 -6.10 -10.82
N GLY A 466 -28.31 -5.53 -11.37
CA GLY A 466 -29.59 -5.45 -10.68
C GLY A 466 -30.41 -6.73 -10.88
N SER A 467 -31.13 -7.15 -9.85
CA SER A 467 -32.08 -8.27 -9.89
C SER A 467 -33.39 -7.92 -9.19
N ASN A 468 -34.52 -8.32 -9.76
CA ASN A 468 -35.85 -8.12 -9.16
C ASN A 468 -36.44 -9.42 -8.59
N SER A 469 -37.56 -9.29 -7.85
CA SER A 469 -38.28 -10.40 -7.21
C SER A 469 -38.81 -11.45 -8.18
N ALA A 470 -38.99 -11.10 -9.46
CA ALA A 470 -39.40 -12.00 -10.54
C ALA A 470 -38.23 -12.82 -11.14
N GLY A 471 -36.99 -12.54 -10.73
CA GLY A 471 -35.78 -13.18 -11.22
C GLY A 471 -35.22 -12.60 -12.53
N GLU A 472 -35.72 -11.43 -12.96
CA GLU A 472 -35.12 -10.70 -14.08
C GLU A 472 -33.83 -10.00 -13.61
N THR A 473 -32.82 -9.99 -14.47
CA THR A 473 -31.54 -9.35 -14.17
C THR A 473 -31.09 -8.42 -15.30
N LYS A 474 -30.39 -7.36 -14.92
CA LYS A 474 -29.80 -6.41 -15.87
C LYS A 474 -28.48 -5.89 -15.35
N GLY A 475 -27.43 -6.04 -16.15
CA GLY A 475 -26.10 -5.51 -15.85
C GLY A 475 -25.95 -4.04 -16.25
N LEU A 476 -25.10 -3.33 -15.53
CA LEU A 476 -24.74 -1.93 -15.79
C LEU A 476 -23.97 -1.79 -17.11
N ASN A 477 -23.14 -2.78 -17.46
CA ASN A 477 -22.25 -2.76 -18.63
C ASN A 477 -21.27 -1.58 -18.63
N ALA A 478 -20.65 -1.33 -17.47
CA ALA A 478 -19.60 -0.32 -17.31
C ALA A 478 -18.34 -0.68 -18.13
N SER A 479 -17.66 0.35 -18.63
CA SER A 479 -16.31 0.19 -19.17
C SER A 479 -15.27 0.18 -18.04
N ILE A 480 -14.13 -0.49 -18.27
CA ILE A 480 -12.97 -0.45 -17.38
C ILE A 480 -12.58 1.00 -17.08
N MET A 481 -12.47 1.33 -15.79
CA MET A 481 -12.04 2.63 -15.30
C MET A 481 -10.55 2.64 -14.97
N ASN A 482 -9.91 3.79 -15.13
CA ASN A 482 -8.51 3.99 -14.71
C ASN A 482 -8.50 4.89 -13.49
N ILE A 483 -7.97 4.38 -12.38
CA ILE A 483 -7.89 5.12 -11.13
C ILE A 483 -6.75 6.13 -11.25
N ALA A 484 -7.05 7.41 -11.05
CA ALA A 484 -6.02 8.43 -10.98
C ALA A 484 -5.14 8.21 -9.74
N TYR A 485 -3.84 8.45 -9.86
CA TYR A 485 -2.85 8.22 -8.82
C TYR A 485 -1.96 9.45 -8.62
N PRO A 486 -1.36 9.64 -7.43
CA PRO A 486 -0.49 10.78 -7.18
C PRO A 486 0.79 10.71 -8.01
N ALA A 487 1.29 11.86 -8.46
CA ALA A 487 2.48 11.93 -9.34
C ALA A 487 3.81 11.74 -8.59
N ASP A 488 3.81 11.98 -7.28
CA ASP A 488 4.95 11.82 -6.36
C ASP A 488 4.43 11.68 -4.92
N ARG A 489 5.32 11.28 -4.01
CA ARG A 489 5.01 11.00 -2.60
C ARG A 489 4.66 12.21 -1.74
N ASP A 490 5.02 13.43 -2.18
CA ASP A 490 4.76 14.65 -1.42
C ASP A 490 3.35 15.21 -1.70
N ASN A 491 2.67 14.66 -2.71
CA ASN A 491 1.29 15.02 -3.03
C ASN A 491 0.29 14.35 -2.08
N SER A 492 -0.82 15.03 -1.83
CA SER A 492 -1.96 14.45 -1.12
C SER A 492 -2.60 13.31 -1.94
N PRO A 493 -3.31 12.36 -1.27
CA PRO A 493 -4.08 11.35 -1.97
C PRO A 493 -4.97 11.97 -3.05
N VAL A 494 -5.05 11.33 -4.21
CA VAL A 494 -5.94 11.76 -5.28
C VAL A 494 -7.35 11.33 -4.93
N VAL A 495 -8.25 12.31 -4.75
CA VAL A 495 -9.68 12.08 -4.54
C VAL A 495 -10.42 12.44 -5.82
N SER A 496 -11.20 11.50 -6.35
CA SER A 496 -11.94 11.70 -7.59
C SER A 496 -13.19 10.81 -7.64
N THR A 497 -14.05 11.07 -8.63
CA THR A 497 -15.28 10.32 -8.89
C THR A 497 -15.31 9.88 -10.34
N GLU A 498 -15.57 8.60 -10.58
CA GLU A 498 -16.00 8.12 -11.91
C GLU A 498 -17.52 7.97 -11.94
N SER A 499 -18.19 8.53 -12.94
CA SER A 499 -19.64 8.51 -13.06
C SER A 499 -20.11 7.67 -14.25
N PHE A 500 -21.01 6.73 -13.96
CA PHE A 500 -21.74 5.93 -14.92
C PHE A 500 -23.18 6.43 -15.02
N ASN A 501 -23.60 6.80 -16.22
CA ASN A 501 -24.92 7.36 -16.50
C ASN A 501 -25.45 6.82 -17.84
N LYS A 502 -26.64 7.28 -18.25
CA LYS A 502 -27.29 6.85 -19.50
C LYS A 502 -26.46 7.03 -20.79
N ASP A 503 -25.42 7.85 -20.77
CA ASP A 503 -24.60 8.12 -21.96
C ASP A 503 -23.45 7.11 -22.13
N ASN A 504 -23.08 6.39 -21.06
CA ASN A 504 -21.97 5.43 -21.07
C ASN A 504 -22.32 4.03 -20.52
N THR A 505 -23.51 3.83 -19.94
CA THR A 505 -23.96 2.54 -19.39
C THR A 505 -25.45 2.26 -19.62
N ASP A 506 -25.88 1.04 -19.30
CA ASP A 506 -27.27 0.59 -19.36
C ASP A 506 -28.02 0.85 -18.03
N ILE A 507 -27.66 1.91 -17.29
CA ILE A 507 -28.23 2.18 -15.96
C ILE A 507 -29.74 2.46 -16.01
N VAL A 508 -30.25 3.05 -17.10
CA VAL A 508 -31.69 3.31 -17.26
C VAL A 508 -32.45 1.99 -17.30
N GLU A 509 -32.02 1.06 -18.14
CA GLU A 509 -32.60 -0.27 -18.27
C GLU A 509 -32.46 -1.09 -16.97
N LEU A 510 -31.34 -0.91 -16.24
CA LEU A 510 -31.12 -1.56 -14.95
C LEU A 510 -32.13 -1.09 -13.90
N ILE A 511 -32.40 0.20 -13.81
CA ILE A 511 -33.40 0.73 -12.87
C ILE A 511 -34.83 0.42 -13.35
N GLU A 512 -35.07 0.36 -14.67
CA GLU A 512 -36.39 0.02 -15.24
C GLU A 512 -36.89 -1.39 -14.87
N ILE A 513 -35.99 -2.36 -14.67
CA ILE A 513 -36.41 -3.69 -14.18
C ILE A 513 -36.85 -3.68 -12.71
N ARG A 514 -36.72 -2.54 -12.01
CA ARG A 514 -37.01 -2.35 -10.58
C ARG A 514 -36.25 -3.38 -9.74
N PRO A 515 -34.94 -3.26 -9.60
CA PRO A 515 -34.17 -4.25 -8.87
C PRO A 515 -34.53 -4.16 -7.38
N SER A 516 -34.88 -5.28 -6.74
CA SER A 516 -34.94 -5.35 -5.28
C SER A 516 -33.55 -5.42 -4.66
N LYS A 517 -32.58 -5.88 -5.45
CA LYS A 517 -31.19 -6.09 -5.04
C LYS A 517 -30.22 -5.68 -6.14
N ILE A 518 -29.10 -5.07 -5.75
CA ILE A 518 -27.95 -4.80 -6.63
C ILE A 518 -26.77 -5.64 -6.14
N THR A 519 -26.23 -6.52 -6.97
CA THR A 519 -24.97 -7.23 -6.69
C THR A 519 -23.82 -6.51 -7.39
N TYR A 520 -22.68 -6.42 -6.71
CA TYR A 520 -21.46 -5.83 -7.24
C TYR A 520 -20.27 -6.76 -7.01
N SER A 521 -19.33 -6.74 -7.96
CA SER A 521 -18.04 -7.44 -7.93
C SER A 521 -17.10 -6.75 -8.92
N GLY A 522 -15.85 -7.17 -9.00
CA GLY A 522 -14.97 -6.62 -10.02
C GLY A 522 -13.56 -7.20 -10.00
N GLY A 523 -12.69 -6.59 -10.80
CA GLY A 523 -11.27 -6.91 -10.81
C GLY A 523 -10.43 -5.65 -10.94
N ALA A 524 -9.45 -5.47 -10.07
CA ALA A 524 -8.42 -4.45 -10.21
C ALA A 524 -7.16 -5.04 -10.84
N THR A 525 -6.47 -4.25 -11.65
CA THR A 525 -5.16 -4.61 -12.20
C THR A 525 -4.18 -3.49 -11.96
N VAL A 526 -3.12 -3.80 -11.22
CA VAL A 526 -1.96 -2.94 -10.97
C VAL A 526 -1.01 -3.05 -12.17
N ASN A 527 -0.48 -1.90 -12.62
CA ASN A 527 0.32 -1.79 -13.84
C ASN A 527 -0.33 -2.46 -15.06
N PRO A 528 -1.55 -2.05 -15.47
CA PRO A 528 -2.28 -2.72 -16.57
C PRO A 528 -1.55 -2.69 -17.92
N SER A 529 -0.60 -1.77 -18.10
CA SER A 529 0.27 -1.69 -19.29
C SER A 529 1.64 -2.39 -19.12
N GLY A 530 1.83 -3.13 -18.02
CA GLY A 530 3.11 -3.71 -17.62
C GLY A 530 4.17 -2.64 -17.31
N LYS A 531 5.45 -3.05 -17.32
CA LYS A 531 6.57 -2.15 -17.01
C LYS A 531 6.74 -1.03 -18.04
N GLN A 532 6.54 0.20 -17.60
CA GLN A 532 6.83 1.42 -18.39
C GLN A 532 8.07 2.18 -17.87
N GLY A 533 8.51 1.89 -16.64
CA GLY A 533 9.60 2.57 -15.93
C GLY A 533 9.69 2.06 -14.49
N TRP A 534 10.38 2.81 -13.63
CA TRP A 534 10.49 2.57 -12.18
C TRP A 534 9.83 3.68 -11.35
N ASP A 535 9.03 4.53 -11.98
CA ASP A 535 8.45 5.71 -11.35
C ASP A 535 7.27 5.39 -10.40
N ASN A 536 6.93 4.11 -10.21
CA ASN A 536 5.89 3.75 -9.28
C ASN A 536 6.41 3.86 -7.84
N PHE A 537 5.55 4.27 -6.93
CA PHE A 537 5.92 4.37 -5.52
C PHE A 537 4.77 3.99 -4.58
N VAL A 538 5.14 3.56 -3.38
CA VAL A 538 4.23 3.33 -2.25
C VAL A 538 4.85 3.80 -0.95
N THR A 539 4.01 4.14 0.02
CA THR A 539 4.37 4.36 1.43
C THR A 539 3.78 3.25 2.31
N GLY A 540 4.30 3.07 3.53
CA GLY A 540 3.77 2.09 4.48
C GLY A 540 2.31 2.32 4.91
N GLU A 541 1.73 3.49 4.59
CA GLU A 541 0.33 3.84 4.86
C GLU A 541 -0.49 4.01 3.56
N SER A 542 0.07 3.65 2.40
CA SER A 542 -0.62 3.82 1.13
C SER A 542 -1.80 2.86 0.99
N SER A 543 -2.92 3.36 0.49
CA SER A 543 -4.10 2.58 0.19
C SER A 543 -4.95 3.22 -0.92
N VAL A 544 -5.81 2.40 -1.52
CA VAL A 544 -6.89 2.83 -2.41
C VAL A 544 -8.19 2.45 -1.76
N VAL A 545 -9.08 3.42 -1.53
CA VAL A 545 -10.42 3.18 -1.01
C VAL A 545 -11.41 3.69 -2.03
N ALA A 546 -12.39 2.87 -2.40
CA ALA A 546 -13.49 3.27 -3.28
C ALA A 546 -14.83 2.92 -2.65
N GLY A 547 -15.77 3.86 -2.72
CA GLY A 547 -17.18 3.68 -2.37
C GLY A 547 -18.08 3.79 -3.60
N LEU A 548 -19.26 3.19 -3.49
CA LEU A 548 -20.29 3.16 -4.52
C LEU A 548 -21.48 4.01 -4.07
N GLU A 549 -21.95 4.91 -4.94
CA GLU A 549 -23.16 5.70 -4.72
C GLU A 549 -24.08 5.54 -5.93
N VAL A 550 -25.33 5.11 -5.71
CA VAL A 550 -26.37 5.04 -6.74
C VAL A 550 -27.36 6.17 -6.48
N GLU A 551 -27.41 7.15 -7.37
CA GLU A 551 -28.35 8.27 -7.32
C GLU A 551 -29.46 8.08 -8.36
N ILE A 552 -30.72 8.11 -7.91
CA ILE A 552 -31.92 8.07 -8.73
C ILE A 552 -32.73 9.35 -8.49
N PRO A 553 -32.53 10.40 -9.31
CA PRO A 553 -33.33 11.61 -9.24
C PRO A 553 -34.81 11.32 -9.53
N PHE A 554 -35.73 12.06 -8.89
CA PHE A 554 -37.17 12.03 -9.16
C PHE A 554 -37.49 12.77 -10.47
N GLU A 555 -36.83 12.33 -11.53
CA GLU A 555 -36.97 12.74 -12.91
C GLU A 555 -37.40 11.52 -13.74
N PHE A 556 -38.70 11.37 -13.90
CA PHE A 556 -39.29 10.16 -14.46
C PHE A 556 -40.46 10.48 -15.38
N ARG A 557 -40.83 9.48 -16.18
CA ARG A 557 -42.14 9.39 -16.83
C ARG A 557 -42.89 8.21 -16.22
N ALA A 558 -44.18 8.39 -16.00
CA ALA A 558 -45.06 7.32 -15.52
C ALA A 558 -46.34 7.30 -16.35
N ASN A 559 -46.75 6.10 -16.73
CA ASN A 559 -47.99 5.83 -17.45
C ASN A 559 -48.70 4.64 -16.81
N ASN A 560 -49.96 4.88 -16.41
CA ASN A 560 -50.81 3.96 -15.68
C ASN A 560 -50.14 3.36 -14.43
N LEU A 561 -49.28 4.14 -13.76
CA LEU A 561 -48.68 3.72 -12.51
C LEU A 561 -49.79 3.63 -11.47
N THR A 562 -50.03 2.43 -10.95
CA THR A 562 -51.14 2.18 -10.02
C THR A 562 -50.59 1.79 -8.67
N LEU A 563 -50.94 2.55 -7.64
CA LEU A 563 -50.71 2.21 -6.24
C LEU A 563 -51.99 1.54 -5.71
N GLN A 564 -51.90 0.33 -5.18
CA GLN A 564 -53.04 -0.39 -4.63
C GLN A 564 -52.83 -0.68 -3.15
N ASP A 565 -53.86 -0.47 -2.35
CA ASP A 565 -53.91 -0.87 -0.95
C ASP A 565 -55.30 -1.43 -0.61
N THR A 566 -55.38 -2.29 0.40
CA THR A 566 -56.63 -2.88 0.89
C THR A 566 -56.84 -2.47 2.35
N LEU A 567 -57.90 -1.72 2.59
CA LEU A 567 -58.25 -1.23 3.92
C LEU A 567 -59.43 -2.05 4.47
N GLU A 568 -59.40 -2.40 5.76
CA GLU A 568 -60.61 -2.86 6.44
C GLU A 568 -61.69 -1.78 6.34
N ASN A 569 -62.93 -2.18 6.08
CA ASN A 569 -64.03 -1.23 5.95
C ASN A 569 -64.40 -0.64 7.31
N PRO A 570 -64.10 0.64 7.59
CA PRO A 570 -64.35 1.24 8.90
C PRO A 570 -65.84 1.52 9.16
N LEU A 571 -66.69 1.35 8.14
CA LEU A 571 -68.12 1.60 8.19
C LEU A 571 -68.93 0.30 8.22
N LYS A 572 -68.26 -0.86 8.29
CA LYS A 572 -68.96 -2.14 8.47
C LYS A 572 -69.50 -2.22 9.91
N PRO A 573 -70.80 -2.46 10.12
CA PRO A 573 -71.35 -2.64 11.45
C PRO A 573 -70.74 -3.88 12.13
N GLU A 574 -70.12 -3.72 13.31
CA GLU A 574 -69.44 -4.82 14.01
C GLU A 574 -70.41 -5.82 14.66
N ASP A 575 -71.64 -5.42 14.98
CA ASP A 575 -72.67 -6.31 15.56
C ASP A 575 -74.09 -5.82 15.23
N SER A 576 -74.92 -6.73 14.71
CA SER A 576 -76.33 -6.48 14.29
C SER A 576 -77.33 -6.29 15.46
N GLN A 577 -76.87 -5.88 16.64
CA GLN A 577 -77.67 -5.85 17.88
C GLN A 577 -77.57 -4.55 18.69
N GLU A 578 -76.80 -3.55 18.27
CA GLU A 578 -76.86 -2.20 18.89
C GLU A 578 -77.63 -1.26 17.96
N ASP A 579 -78.68 -0.64 18.51
CA ASP A 579 -79.46 0.42 17.87
C ASP A 579 -78.54 1.64 17.64
N GLU A 580 -77.83 1.67 16.51
CA GLU A 580 -77.16 2.88 16.04
C GLU A 580 -78.22 3.79 15.38
N ASP A 581 -78.40 5.00 15.92
CA ASP A 581 -79.31 6.05 15.43
C ASP A 581 -79.00 6.56 14.00
N PHE A 582 -78.05 5.94 13.27
CA PHE A 582 -77.61 6.32 11.94
C PHE A 582 -77.58 5.11 11.00
N SER A 583 -78.72 4.77 10.39
CA SER A 583 -78.77 3.82 9.27
C SER A 583 -78.56 4.57 7.94
N ILE A 584 -77.67 4.04 7.09
CA ILE A 584 -77.33 4.64 5.79
C ILE A 584 -78.50 4.49 4.80
N ASP A 585 -79.49 3.64 5.12
CA ASP A 585 -80.73 3.42 4.35
C ASP A 585 -81.50 4.72 4.03
N ASN A 586 -81.32 5.78 4.82
CA ASN A 586 -82.01 7.06 4.62
C ASN A 586 -81.27 8.01 3.63
N ILE A 587 -80.08 7.66 3.15
CA ILE A 587 -79.26 8.49 2.26
C ILE A 587 -79.44 8.02 0.80
N GLU A 588 -80.23 8.75 0.01
CA GLU A 588 -80.43 8.42 -1.42
C GLU A 588 -79.15 8.62 -2.25
N SER A 589 -78.37 9.64 -1.92
CA SER A 589 -77.06 9.90 -2.50
C SER A 589 -76.27 10.91 -1.68
N ALA A 590 -74.95 10.79 -1.73
CA ALA A 590 -74.01 11.79 -1.26
C ALA A 590 -73.16 12.26 -2.44
N SER A 591 -72.96 13.56 -2.60
CA SER A 591 -72.03 14.12 -3.59
C SER A 591 -70.91 14.85 -2.88
N LEU A 592 -69.68 14.47 -3.20
CA LEU A 592 -68.46 15.14 -2.76
C LEU A 592 -68.05 16.15 -3.83
N HIS A 593 -68.02 17.43 -3.47
CA HIS A 593 -67.58 18.51 -4.34
C HIS A 593 -66.15 18.93 -3.97
N LEU A 594 -65.22 18.74 -4.88
CA LEU A 594 -63.81 19.09 -4.71
C LEU A 594 -63.44 20.24 -5.66
N LEU A 595 -62.84 21.29 -5.12
CA LEU A 595 -62.07 22.27 -5.89
C LEU A 595 -60.60 22.04 -5.57
N ILE A 596 -59.82 21.72 -6.58
CA ILE A 596 -58.43 21.32 -6.48
C ILE A 596 -57.58 22.29 -7.28
N ASN A 597 -56.42 22.65 -6.76
CA ASN A 597 -55.38 23.37 -7.46
C ASN A 597 -54.07 22.57 -7.33
N ASN A 598 -53.75 21.80 -8.37
CA ASN A 598 -52.63 20.87 -8.39
C ASN A 598 -51.38 21.53 -8.98
N GLY A 599 -50.35 21.70 -8.16
CA GLY A 599 -49.03 22.16 -8.59
C GLY A 599 -48.05 21.04 -8.94
N PHE A 600 -48.46 19.77 -8.90
CA PHE A 600 -47.62 18.63 -9.28
C PHE A 600 -47.83 18.25 -10.74
N PRO A 601 -46.79 17.79 -11.45
CA PRO A 601 -46.89 17.34 -12.84
C PRO A 601 -47.41 15.89 -12.94
N LEU A 602 -48.32 15.54 -12.04
CA LEU A 602 -48.91 14.21 -11.90
C LEU A 602 -50.42 14.34 -11.94
N GLU A 603 -51.02 13.61 -12.86
CA GLU A 603 -52.44 13.34 -12.89
C GLU A 603 -52.72 12.18 -11.93
N ILE A 604 -53.69 12.37 -11.04
CA ILE A 604 -54.08 11.37 -10.05
C ILE A 604 -55.57 11.03 -10.24
N GLY A 605 -55.86 9.77 -10.54
CA GLY A 605 -57.18 9.16 -10.49
C GLY A 605 -57.34 8.24 -9.28
N PHE A 606 -58.57 7.93 -8.91
CA PHE A 606 -58.89 7.00 -7.83
C PHE A 606 -59.94 6.00 -8.28
N ASN A 607 -59.75 4.74 -7.89
CA ASN A 607 -60.71 3.67 -8.06
C ASN A 607 -60.85 2.95 -6.71
N ILE A 608 -62.05 2.96 -6.14
CA ILE A 608 -62.35 2.28 -4.87
C ILE A 608 -63.29 1.13 -5.16
N GLN A 609 -62.89 -0.09 -4.81
CA GLN A 609 -63.72 -1.28 -4.93
C GLN A 609 -64.15 -1.76 -3.54
N LEU A 610 -65.45 -1.99 -3.39
CA LEU A 610 -66.02 -2.58 -2.19
C LEU A 610 -65.91 -4.10 -2.30
N TYR A 611 -65.22 -4.74 -1.37
CA TYR A 611 -64.88 -6.16 -1.42
C TYR A 611 -65.49 -6.93 -0.25
N ASP A 612 -66.20 -8.00 -0.56
CA ASP A 612 -66.66 -9.00 0.41
C ASP A 612 -65.65 -10.15 0.40
N SER A 613 -64.84 -10.24 1.45
CA SER A 613 -63.80 -11.24 1.60
C SER A 613 -64.36 -12.62 1.99
N THR A 614 -65.60 -12.65 2.49
CA THR A 614 -66.32 -13.91 2.80
C THR A 614 -66.87 -14.56 1.53
N ALA A 615 -67.42 -13.76 0.61
CA ALA A 615 -67.98 -14.20 -0.66
C ALA A 615 -66.96 -14.20 -1.82
N ASP A 616 -65.77 -13.64 -1.61
CA ASP A 616 -64.70 -13.47 -2.63
C ASP A 616 -65.19 -12.65 -3.83
N GLN A 617 -65.91 -11.55 -3.57
CA GLN A 617 -66.61 -10.77 -4.61
C GLN A 617 -66.45 -9.25 -4.43
N VAL A 618 -66.21 -8.55 -5.56
CA VAL A 618 -66.38 -7.09 -5.65
C VAL A 618 -67.86 -6.75 -5.77
N LEU A 619 -68.39 -6.01 -4.79
CA LEU A 619 -69.80 -5.63 -4.68
C LEU A 619 -70.12 -4.38 -5.50
N ALA A 620 -69.25 -3.37 -5.43
CA ALA A 620 -69.40 -2.11 -6.15
C ALA A 620 -68.04 -1.47 -6.44
N THR A 621 -68.00 -0.52 -7.37
CA THR A 621 -66.79 0.23 -7.70
C THR A 621 -67.15 1.70 -7.89
N LEU A 622 -66.40 2.57 -7.21
CA LEU A 622 -66.41 4.01 -7.40
C LEU A 622 -65.16 4.37 -8.22
N ASP A 623 -65.38 4.77 -9.46
CA ASP A 623 -64.30 5.09 -10.40
C ASP A 623 -64.27 6.58 -10.69
N VAL A 624 -63.14 7.21 -10.36
CA VAL A 624 -62.85 8.63 -10.56
C VAL A 624 -61.56 8.72 -11.37
N PRO A 625 -61.64 8.57 -12.71
CA PRO A 625 -60.47 8.34 -13.56
C PRO A 625 -59.47 9.51 -13.53
N VAL A 626 -59.95 10.74 -13.32
CA VAL A 626 -59.11 11.91 -13.07
C VAL A 626 -59.73 12.71 -11.94
N LEU A 627 -59.03 12.77 -10.81
CA LEU A 627 -59.40 13.61 -9.68
C LEU A 627 -58.52 14.86 -9.61
N PHE A 628 -57.22 14.71 -9.88
CA PHE A 628 -56.24 15.78 -9.94
C PHE A 628 -55.62 15.78 -11.34
N PRO A 629 -55.94 16.72 -12.25
CA PRO A 629 -55.23 16.80 -13.53
C PRO A 629 -53.78 17.27 -13.31
N ALA A 630 -52.85 16.79 -14.15
CA ALA A 630 -51.43 17.16 -14.06
C ALA A 630 -51.19 18.65 -14.38
N ALA A 631 -50.21 19.25 -13.69
CA ALA A 631 -49.71 20.58 -14.04
C ALA A 631 -48.85 20.53 -15.33
N PRO A 632 -48.98 21.50 -16.25
CA PRO A 632 -48.13 21.58 -17.44
C PRO A 632 -46.67 21.89 -17.08
N VAL A 633 -45.74 21.21 -17.74
CA VAL A 633 -44.30 21.37 -17.51
C VAL A 633 -43.58 21.94 -18.73
N ASP A 634 -42.41 22.56 -18.48
CA ASP A 634 -41.51 23.06 -19.51
C ASP A 634 -40.66 21.95 -20.16
N ALA A 635 -39.67 22.34 -20.96
CA ALA A 635 -38.76 21.41 -21.63
C ALA A 635 -37.83 20.63 -20.67
N ASN A 636 -37.65 21.10 -19.43
CA ASN A 636 -36.85 20.45 -18.39
C ASN A 636 -37.72 19.63 -17.43
N GLY A 637 -39.02 19.48 -17.72
CA GLY A 637 -39.95 18.75 -16.87
C GLY A 637 -40.36 19.51 -15.60
N VAL A 638 -40.11 20.81 -15.52
CA VAL A 638 -40.48 21.65 -14.35
C VAL A 638 -41.84 22.30 -14.57
N VAL A 639 -42.68 22.31 -13.53
CA VAL A 639 -44.04 22.89 -13.59
C VAL A 639 -43.99 24.38 -13.88
N THR A 640 -44.81 24.81 -14.83
CA THR A 640 -44.90 26.22 -15.26
C THR A 640 -45.99 26.99 -14.51
N GLU A 641 -47.15 26.36 -14.30
CA GLU A 641 -48.28 26.89 -13.54
C GLU A 641 -49.14 25.74 -12.95
N PRO A 642 -49.80 25.94 -11.80
CA PRO A 642 -50.75 24.96 -11.26
C PRO A 642 -52.00 24.77 -12.14
N THR A 643 -52.57 23.57 -12.12
CA THR A 643 -53.86 23.27 -12.77
C THR A 643 -54.99 23.30 -11.75
N GLU A 644 -55.97 24.19 -11.94
CA GLU A 644 -57.20 24.22 -11.14
C GLU A 644 -58.30 23.37 -11.81
N ASP A 645 -59.00 22.56 -11.02
CA ASP A 645 -60.13 21.75 -11.48
C ASP A 645 -61.22 21.60 -10.42
N THR A 646 -62.45 21.34 -10.87
CA THR A 646 -63.60 21.07 -10.01
C THR A 646 -64.22 19.72 -10.34
N THR A 647 -64.17 18.81 -9.38
CA THR A 647 -64.69 17.45 -9.53
C THR A 647 -65.83 17.22 -8.56
N THR A 648 -66.91 16.61 -9.05
CA THR A 648 -68.01 16.14 -8.19
C THR A 648 -68.05 14.62 -8.26
N ILE A 649 -67.80 13.96 -7.13
CA ILE A 649 -67.89 12.52 -6.97
C ILE A 649 -69.28 12.21 -6.41
N VAL A 650 -70.09 11.48 -7.16
CA VAL A 650 -71.44 11.07 -6.72
C VAL A 650 -71.35 9.66 -6.16
N ILE A 651 -71.71 9.50 -4.89
CA ILE A 651 -71.86 8.24 -4.19
C ILE A 651 -73.36 7.90 -4.18
N THR A 652 -73.75 6.87 -4.91
CA THR A 652 -75.14 6.44 -5.06
C THR A 652 -75.61 5.65 -3.84
N GLY A 653 -76.93 5.62 -3.58
CA GLY A 653 -77.54 4.73 -2.58
C GLY A 653 -77.06 3.28 -2.73
N ASP A 654 -77.09 2.72 -3.94
CA ASP A 654 -76.59 1.37 -4.22
C ASP A 654 -75.12 1.14 -3.80
N PHE A 655 -74.25 2.16 -3.92
CA PHE A 655 -72.86 2.03 -3.48
C PHE A 655 -72.76 2.04 -1.96
N LEU A 656 -73.58 2.87 -1.30
CA LEU A 656 -73.68 2.96 0.16
C LEU A 656 -74.26 1.68 0.77
N GLU A 657 -75.29 1.09 0.17
CA GLU A 657 -75.85 -0.21 0.59
C GLU A 657 -74.80 -1.33 0.49
N ASN A 658 -74.04 -1.37 -0.61
CA ASN A 658 -72.94 -2.32 -0.76
C ASN A 658 -71.78 -2.05 0.21
N LEU A 659 -71.60 -0.81 0.66
CA LEU A 659 -70.57 -0.43 1.62
C LEU A 659 -70.89 -0.97 3.03
N GLU A 660 -72.15 -1.15 3.40
CA GLU A 660 -72.50 -1.79 4.67
C GLU A 660 -72.19 -3.30 4.68
N ILE A 661 -72.18 -3.93 3.51
CA ILE A 661 -71.92 -5.36 3.34
C ILE A 661 -70.42 -5.65 3.24
N ALA A 662 -69.66 -4.77 2.56
CA ALA A 662 -68.26 -4.99 2.27
C ALA A 662 -67.40 -5.18 3.53
N ASP A 663 -66.51 -6.17 3.48
CA ASP A 663 -65.48 -6.42 4.49
C ASP A 663 -64.32 -5.43 4.34
N GLU A 664 -63.94 -5.15 3.10
CA GLU A 664 -62.71 -4.45 2.74
C GLU A 664 -62.94 -3.42 1.62
N LEU A 665 -62.06 -2.42 1.57
CA LEU A 665 -62.00 -1.40 0.54
C LEU A 665 -60.67 -1.55 -0.21
N ILE A 666 -60.71 -1.98 -1.47
CA ILE A 666 -59.53 -1.99 -2.33
C ILE A 666 -59.42 -0.61 -2.98
N VAL A 667 -58.43 0.16 -2.56
CA VAL A 667 -58.17 1.52 -3.04
C VAL A 667 -57.03 1.49 -4.05
N ARG A 668 -57.29 1.99 -5.26
CA ARG A 668 -56.29 2.13 -6.32
C ARG A 668 -56.12 3.60 -6.70
N GLY A 669 -54.92 4.12 -6.51
CA GLY A 669 -54.50 5.41 -7.04
C GLY A 669 -53.85 5.23 -8.40
N LEU A 670 -54.38 5.87 -9.44
CA LEU A 670 -53.82 5.87 -10.79
C LEU A 670 -53.01 7.14 -11.00
N LEU A 671 -51.76 7.01 -11.42
CA LEU A 671 -50.80 8.10 -11.61
C LEU A 671 -50.32 8.15 -13.07
N ASN A 672 -50.48 9.31 -13.70
CA ASN A 672 -49.89 9.62 -15.00
C ASN A 672 -49.06 10.89 -14.91
N THR A 673 -47.88 10.90 -15.52
CA THR A 673 -47.15 12.15 -15.74
C THR A 673 -47.84 13.04 -16.78
N SER A 674 -47.48 14.32 -16.84
CA SER A 674 -48.07 15.28 -17.79
C SER A 674 -48.09 14.77 -19.24
N ASN A 675 -49.05 15.25 -20.04
CA ASN A 675 -49.29 14.81 -21.41
C ASN A 675 -49.57 13.28 -21.54
N ASN A 676 -50.50 12.78 -20.72
CA ASN A 676 -50.95 11.38 -20.71
C ASN A 676 -49.81 10.36 -20.48
N GLY A 677 -48.90 10.67 -19.57
CA GLY A 677 -47.81 9.79 -19.19
C GLY A 677 -46.63 9.74 -20.15
N SER A 678 -46.57 10.65 -21.13
CA SER A 678 -45.53 10.64 -22.17
C SER A 678 -44.38 11.63 -21.93
N GLN A 679 -44.57 12.60 -21.05
CA GLN A 679 -43.57 13.62 -20.75
C GLN A 679 -42.77 13.25 -19.50
N VAL A 680 -41.45 13.45 -19.56
CA VAL A 680 -40.58 13.37 -18.38
C VAL A 680 -40.84 14.58 -17.50
N VAL A 681 -40.98 14.36 -16.20
CA VAL A 681 -41.27 15.40 -15.22
C VAL A 681 -40.26 15.35 -14.08
N LYS A 682 -39.96 16.50 -13.49
CA LYS A 682 -39.09 16.62 -12.31
C LYS A 682 -39.94 17.01 -11.10
N ILE A 683 -39.87 16.22 -10.02
CA ILE A 683 -40.59 16.53 -8.78
C ILE A 683 -39.73 17.44 -7.90
N LEU A 684 -40.32 18.57 -7.50
CA LEU A 684 -39.70 19.54 -6.60
C LEU A 684 -40.45 19.60 -5.26
N THR A 685 -39.71 19.83 -4.17
CA THR A 685 -40.29 19.96 -2.81
C THR A 685 -41.19 21.20 -2.66
N THR A 686 -41.08 22.15 -3.58
CA THR A 686 -41.85 23.41 -3.62
C THR A 686 -43.25 23.26 -4.21
N TYR A 687 -43.56 22.15 -4.89
CA TYR A 687 -44.87 21.91 -5.46
C TYR A 687 -45.93 21.71 -4.37
N THR A 688 -47.15 22.19 -4.64
CA THR A 688 -48.25 22.25 -3.68
C THR A 688 -49.55 21.73 -4.27
N ILE A 689 -50.35 21.00 -3.50
CA ILE A 689 -51.75 20.69 -3.81
C ILE A 689 -52.63 21.45 -2.82
N ASP A 690 -53.42 22.40 -3.32
CA ASP A 690 -54.47 23.03 -2.52
C ASP A 690 -55.82 22.38 -2.85
N PHE A 691 -56.62 22.08 -1.84
CA PHE A 691 -57.95 21.52 -2.06
C PHE A 691 -58.99 22.15 -1.13
N LYS A 692 -60.23 22.26 -1.63
CA LYS A 692 -61.42 22.58 -0.87
C LYS A 692 -62.46 21.51 -1.11
N PHE A 693 -63.04 21.02 -0.02
CA PHE A 693 -63.97 19.90 -0.03
C PHE A 693 -65.30 20.33 0.60
N GLY A 694 -66.38 20.06 -0.12
CA GLY A 694 -67.76 20.24 0.34
C GLY A 694 -68.54 18.95 0.13
N VAL A 695 -69.50 18.69 1.01
CA VAL A 695 -70.40 17.54 0.90
C VAL A 695 -71.81 18.06 0.67
N SER A 696 -72.54 17.44 -0.24
CA SER A 696 -73.97 17.55 -0.33
C SER A 696 -74.63 16.18 -0.16
N THR A 697 -75.68 16.10 0.64
CA THR A 697 -76.46 14.86 0.82
C THR A 697 -77.90 15.10 0.46
N ARG A 698 -78.53 14.08 -0.10
CA ARG A 698 -79.97 14.01 -0.29
C ARG A 698 -80.50 12.88 0.58
N VAL A 699 -81.34 13.25 1.54
CA VAL A 699 -81.96 12.33 2.49
C VAL A 699 -83.45 12.28 2.18
N SER A 700 -84.00 11.07 2.07
CA SER A 700 -85.43 10.83 1.91
C SER A 700 -85.95 10.17 3.17
N TYR A 701 -86.94 10.79 3.80
CA TYR A 701 -87.54 10.29 5.02
C TYR A 701 -89.01 9.95 4.78
N GLU A 702 -89.39 8.68 4.87
CA GLU A 702 -90.80 8.26 4.84
C GLU A 702 -91.41 8.36 6.24
N PHE A 703 -92.48 9.13 6.37
CA PHE A 703 -93.34 9.10 7.56
C PHE A 703 -94.50 8.13 7.32
N ASP A 704 -94.67 7.15 8.20
CA ASP A 704 -95.90 6.35 8.30
C ASP A 704 -96.76 6.88 9.45
N PHE A 705 -98.02 7.19 9.17
CA PHE A 705 -98.94 7.80 10.14
C PHE A 705 -99.92 6.79 10.78
N ASP A 706 -99.68 5.48 10.62
CA ASP A 706 -100.57 4.44 11.15
C ASP A 706 -99.91 3.69 12.32
N ASP A 707 -100.03 4.27 13.51
CA ASP A 707 -100.12 3.47 14.74
C ASP A 707 -101.08 4.17 15.71
N SER A 708 -102.38 4.05 15.39
CA SER A 708 -103.45 4.14 16.37
C SER A 708 -104.04 2.75 16.58
N ASP A 709 -103.75 2.13 17.72
CA ASP A 709 -104.79 1.49 18.50
C ASP A 709 -104.55 1.66 20.01
N ASP A 710 -105.58 2.24 20.63
CA ASP A 710 -105.82 2.32 22.07
C ASP A 710 -106.03 0.91 22.67
N ASN A 711 -105.55 0.74 23.92
CA ASN A 711 -105.98 -0.22 24.96
C ASN A 711 -105.29 -1.59 25.09
#